data_AF-A0A0W0TI83-F1
#
_entry.id   AF-A0A0W0TI83-F1
#
_cell.length_a   1.000
_cell.length_b   1.000
_cell.length_c   1.000
_cell.angle_alpha   90.00
_cell.angle_beta   90.00
_cell.angle_gamma   90.00
#
_symmetry.space_group_name_H-M   'P 1'
#
loop_
_entity.id
_entity.type
_entity.pdbx_description
1 polymer ?
#
loop_
_entity_poly.entity_id
_entity_poly.type
_entity_poly.pdbx_seq_one_letter_code
_entity_poly.pdbx_strand_id
1 'polypeptide(L)'
;MRRGSVLLAASILLLSSASLAGATVDKNDREIKELIHFLISPPMLTLSKDSLSVPLSFYVGDLEDITRYFGDYICTPLNTCTVVDTLYEGPFAILGRGLPPEQGTELEWFQAQTQIERTNIKYGTAIYDAATWQIALALAAKYHYLAWDTAKTFIANQLQSILNPGNRAINTLFQYGYQQSITDPTLAFTFRLITTDFYNKDPFFQSRYQNFISWDYEPDKLAKLDPTHSSPDFFKYVTTWSDWQPLTGDNAWAQIIGPLQADYLLYNGSIPITSKALSNAMNSLYAFSAMQAAIGAFYYAPGGTVGTQGLIPEGEISVEDNFSVLAGLQILKRILQNTEQTSEVVLALQRIDVMLYGGKTVNGYDTLGLLVFLYNGAFDAKKGLFFTHGTAITPSAIDDWQPDTTDEGSFMSVNVNLWGISALGVETVDRWFGPNTARKIWRIVRNQGGYFNGGQLWGVGFTMDNNIGPIPENIMSTEGTASAINTLNSLIDYYSGRGIDISELEEDLESMEANILHLRNDLYLDSQFFDATPKESFVVVPPDIGQAYLYASRRFPLPWDWNWNANTLAATVANAWVLMNKFDFNPFQYQGKLTGENYSVPAKTDIRNVDNFIEGGALPKRVTVQFTAGDLGAISQLSLSYNLDGSQANWFVASTIGRREGIAFLPKGTQAIAITFFNGGWAMACQVIPASKICKDQECGGVKTIKARWSSDGKGECDLSD
;
A
#
# COMPACT_ATOMS: atom_id res chain seq x y z
N MET A 1 32.92 23.09 -64.45
CA MET A 1 33.30 22.56 -63.12
C MET A 1 32.79 23.51 -62.04
N ARG A 2 31.65 23.21 -61.39
CA ARG A 2 31.20 23.79 -60.10
C ARG A 2 29.97 23.02 -59.61
N ARG A 3 30.21 21.85 -59.00
CA ARG A 3 29.30 21.08 -58.15
C ARG A 3 30.21 20.32 -57.17
N GLY A 4 30.41 20.84 -55.98
CA GLY A 4 31.33 20.21 -55.02
C GLY A 4 31.39 20.83 -53.62
N SER A 5 30.37 21.58 -53.18
CA SER A 5 30.42 22.26 -51.88
C SER A 5 29.15 22.16 -51.04
N VAL A 6 28.16 21.36 -51.44
CA VAL A 6 26.90 21.18 -50.67
C VAL A 6 26.85 19.83 -49.93
N LEU A 7 27.77 18.90 -50.20
CA LEU A 7 27.78 17.56 -49.59
C LEU A 7 28.52 17.46 -48.24
N LEU A 8 29.27 18.49 -47.80
CA LEU A 8 30.00 18.42 -46.53
C LEU A 8 29.20 18.88 -45.30
N ALA A 9 28.14 19.67 -45.47
CA ALA A 9 27.32 20.16 -44.37
C ALA A 9 26.28 19.13 -43.88
N ALA A 10 25.79 18.26 -44.76
CA ALA A 10 24.84 17.20 -44.41
C ALA A 10 25.49 16.04 -43.63
N SER A 11 26.79 15.79 -43.83
CA SER A 11 27.51 14.71 -43.12
C SER A 11 27.88 15.07 -41.67
N ILE A 12 27.97 16.36 -41.33
CA ILE A 12 28.29 16.80 -39.96
C ILE A 12 27.04 16.74 -39.05
N LEU A 13 25.84 16.96 -39.61
CA LEU A 13 24.55 16.82 -38.89
C LEU A 13 24.13 15.37 -38.65
N LEU A 14 24.63 14.41 -39.43
CA LEU A 14 24.41 12.97 -39.22
C LEU A 14 25.42 12.33 -38.24
N LEU A 15 26.52 13.02 -37.93
CA LEU A 15 27.51 12.57 -36.93
C LEU A 15 27.21 13.11 -35.52
N SER A 16 26.37 14.14 -35.39
CA SER A 16 25.90 14.65 -34.09
C SER A 16 24.80 13.79 -33.44
N SER A 17 23.97 13.10 -34.23
CA SER A 17 22.94 12.18 -33.69
C SER A 17 23.55 10.87 -33.16
N ALA A 18 24.61 10.36 -33.80
CA ALA A 18 25.33 9.17 -33.33
C ALA A 18 26.14 9.42 -32.03
N SER A 19 26.60 10.65 -31.80
CA SER A 19 27.32 11.02 -30.57
C SER A 19 26.37 11.31 -29.39
N LEU A 20 25.13 11.74 -29.65
CA LEU A 20 24.07 11.80 -28.64
C LEU A 20 23.58 10.41 -28.23
N ALA A 21 23.41 9.47 -29.16
CA ALA A 21 23.02 8.09 -28.85
C ALA A 21 24.10 7.34 -28.05
N GLY A 22 25.39 7.58 -28.32
CA GLY A 22 26.49 7.02 -27.52
C GLY A 22 26.55 7.59 -26.10
N ALA A 23 26.24 8.88 -25.92
CA ALA A 23 26.25 9.54 -24.62
C ALA A 23 25.00 9.22 -23.77
N THR A 24 23.87 8.87 -24.37
CA THR A 24 22.66 8.42 -23.64
C THR A 24 22.77 6.96 -23.20
N VAL A 25 23.37 6.09 -24.02
CA VAL A 25 23.66 4.69 -23.65
C VAL A 25 24.62 4.63 -22.45
N ASP A 26 25.67 5.46 -22.44
CA ASP A 26 26.64 5.53 -21.34
C ASP A 26 26.01 6.07 -20.03
N LYS A 27 25.04 6.98 -20.13
CA LYS A 27 24.30 7.51 -18.97
C LYS A 27 23.30 6.52 -18.38
N ASN A 28 22.53 5.83 -19.22
CA ASN A 28 21.56 4.82 -18.75
C ASN A 28 22.28 3.61 -18.13
N ASP A 29 23.36 3.13 -18.75
CA ASP A 29 24.18 2.03 -18.21
C ASP A 29 24.78 2.39 -16.84
N ARG A 30 25.28 3.63 -16.70
CA ARG A 30 25.76 4.15 -15.41
C ARG A 30 24.64 4.20 -14.38
N GLU A 31 23.49 4.77 -14.70
CA GLU A 31 22.37 4.87 -13.75
C GLU A 31 21.96 3.49 -13.24
N ILE A 32 21.76 2.51 -14.14
CA ILE A 32 21.41 1.14 -13.76
C ILE A 32 22.43 0.55 -12.76
N LYS A 33 23.74 0.74 -13.00
CA LYS A 33 24.80 0.28 -12.08
C LYS A 33 24.70 0.94 -10.70
N GLU A 34 24.46 2.24 -10.65
CA GLU A 34 24.33 3.00 -9.40
C GLU A 34 23.11 2.53 -8.58
N LEU A 35 21.97 2.29 -9.24
CA LEU A 35 20.75 1.80 -8.58
C LEU A 35 20.94 0.38 -8.04
N ILE A 36 21.56 -0.50 -8.82
CA ILE A 36 21.86 -1.88 -8.39
C ILE A 36 22.84 -1.88 -7.23
N HIS A 37 23.87 -1.02 -7.28
CA HIS A 37 24.83 -0.89 -6.19
C HIS A 37 24.15 -0.51 -4.88
N PHE A 38 23.20 0.44 -4.92
CA PHE A 38 22.38 0.81 -3.78
C PHE A 38 21.57 -0.37 -3.24
N LEU A 39 20.85 -1.08 -4.11
CA LEU A 39 19.96 -2.18 -3.74
C LEU A 39 20.68 -3.39 -3.08
N ILE A 40 21.98 -3.56 -3.31
CA ILE A 40 22.78 -4.64 -2.70
C ILE A 40 23.79 -4.14 -1.67
N SER A 41 23.79 -2.84 -1.38
CA SER A 41 24.75 -2.23 -0.47
C SER A 41 24.53 -2.73 0.97
N PRO A 42 25.60 -2.90 1.78
CA PRO A 42 25.44 -3.35 3.16
C PRO A 42 24.44 -2.54 4.01
N PRO A 43 24.34 -1.19 3.90
CA PRO A 43 23.35 -0.42 4.64
C PRO A 43 21.89 -0.69 4.25
N MET A 44 21.65 -1.26 3.06
CA MET A 44 20.33 -1.67 2.59
C MET A 44 19.99 -3.12 2.93
N LEU A 45 20.90 -3.85 3.58
CA LEU A 45 20.70 -5.24 3.94
C LEU A 45 20.64 -5.40 5.46
N THR A 46 19.72 -6.24 5.91
CA THR A 46 19.62 -6.67 7.30
C THR A 46 19.63 -8.20 7.39
N LEU A 47 19.84 -8.75 8.58
CA LEU A 47 19.87 -10.19 8.80
C LEU A 47 18.48 -10.68 9.21
N SER A 48 17.88 -11.55 8.41
CA SER A 48 16.63 -12.22 8.77
C SER A 48 16.78 -13.08 10.05
N LYS A 49 15.66 -13.60 10.56
CA LYS A 49 15.63 -14.58 11.67
C LYS A 49 16.53 -15.80 11.45
N ASP A 50 16.80 -16.15 10.19
CA ASP A 50 17.68 -17.26 9.82
C ASP A 50 19.13 -16.81 9.56
N SER A 51 19.50 -15.59 9.97
CA SER A 51 20.81 -14.96 9.73
C SER A 51 21.18 -14.81 8.25
N LEU A 52 20.17 -14.59 7.38
CA LEU A 52 20.37 -14.40 5.94
C LEU A 52 20.19 -12.93 5.57
N SER A 53 21.03 -12.41 4.67
CA SER A 53 20.90 -11.03 4.19
C SER A 53 19.63 -10.85 3.35
N VAL A 54 18.74 -9.95 3.81
CA VAL A 54 17.48 -9.56 3.18
C VAL A 54 17.41 -8.03 3.08
N PRO A 55 16.66 -7.46 2.12
CA PRO A 55 16.64 -6.01 1.91
C PRO A 55 15.83 -5.30 3.00
N LEU A 56 16.23 -4.08 3.37
CA LEU A 56 15.36 -3.14 4.06
C LEU A 56 14.45 -2.41 3.05
N SER A 57 13.30 -1.92 3.50
CA SER A 57 12.45 -1.07 2.65
C SER A 57 13.06 0.30 2.39
N PHE A 58 13.73 0.89 3.38
CA PHE A 58 14.28 2.25 3.30
C PHE A 58 15.73 2.34 3.76
N TYR A 59 16.45 3.27 3.14
CA TYR A 59 17.68 3.82 3.68
C TYR A 59 17.36 4.96 4.64
N VAL A 60 17.78 4.84 5.89
CA VAL A 60 17.54 5.84 6.95
C VAL A 60 18.81 6.50 7.47
N GLY A 61 19.97 6.17 6.89
CA GLY A 61 21.25 6.73 7.31
C GLY A 61 21.75 6.25 8.66
N ASP A 62 22.64 7.05 9.25
CA ASP A 62 23.20 6.81 10.57
C ASP A 62 22.30 7.34 11.71
N LEU A 63 22.80 7.29 12.95
CA LEU A 63 22.03 7.74 14.11
C LEU A 63 21.72 9.25 14.07
N GLU A 64 22.62 10.08 13.52
CA GLU A 64 22.37 11.52 13.38
C GLU A 64 21.36 11.79 12.27
N ASP A 65 21.38 11.04 11.16
CA ASP A 65 20.37 11.12 10.12
C ASP A 65 18.96 10.78 10.65
N ILE A 66 18.84 9.69 11.42
CA ILE A 66 17.59 9.31 12.10
C ILE A 66 17.12 10.44 13.02
N THR A 67 18.04 11.02 13.76
CA THR A 67 17.76 12.10 14.71
C THR A 67 17.29 13.37 14.01
N ARG A 68 17.88 13.74 12.87
CA ARG A 68 17.47 14.92 12.10
C ARG A 68 16.13 14.69 11.39
N TYR A 69 15.96 13.52 10.77
CA TYR A 69 14.76 13.21 9.98
C TYR A 69 13.55 12.91 10.88
N PHE A 70 13.63 11.89 11.74
CA PHE A 70 12.50 11.55 12.61
C PHE A 70 12.36 12.49 13.80
N GLY A 71 13.48 12.97 14.34
CA GLY A 71 13.51 13.82 15.51
C GLY A 71 13.15 15.28 15.20
N ASP A 72 14.03 15.97 14.48
CA ASP A 72 13.91 17.41 14.26
C ASP A 72 12.79 17.73 13.26
N TYR A 73 12.64 16.95 12.19
CA TYR A 73 11.69 17.23 11.10
C TYR A 73 10.29 16.65 11.33
N ILE A 74 10.18 15.40 11.77
CA ILE A 74 8.87 14.76 11.94
C ILE A 74 8.28 15.02 13.32
N CYS A 75 8.99 14.64 14.40
CA CYS A 75 8.34 14.57 15.71
C CYS A 75 8.33 15.92 16.45
N THR A 76 9.37 16.74 16.32
CA THR A 76 9.47 18.02 17.05
C THR A 76 8.35 19.00 16.70
N PRO A 77 8.01 19.23 15.42
CA PRO A 77 6.95 20.17 15.05
C PRO A 77 5.56 19.78 15.58
N LEU A 78 5.33 18.48 15.80
CA LEU A 78 4.07 17.92 16.27
C LEU A 78 4.09 17.54 17.75
N ASN A 79 5.20 17.77 18.46
CA ASN A 79 5.42 17.34 19.84
C ASN A 79 5.23 15.82 20.07
N THR A 80 5.57 15.01 19.06
CA THR A 80 5.40 13.54 19.10
C THR A 80 6.68 12.77 19.44
N CYS A 81 7.75 13.47 19.85
CA CYS A 81 9.03 12.85 20.20
C CYS A 81 9.00 12.12 21.55
N THR A 82 8.22 12.65 22.50
CA THR A 82 8.11 12.07 23.85
C THR A 82 7.22 10.85 23.82
N VAL A 83 7.73 9.71 24.28
CA VAL A 83 6.95 8.46 24.32
C VAL A 83 7.08 7.83 25.70
N VAL A 84 5.96 7.33 26.21
CA VAL A 84 5.93 6.44 27.37
C VAL A 84 5.62 5.05 26.86
N ASP A 85 6.60 4.15 26.89
CA ASP A 85 6.42 2.75 26.53
C ASP A 85 5.59 2.06 27.62
N THR A 86 4.53 1.38 27.20
CA THR A 86 3.57 0.68 28.04
C THR A 86 3.47 -0.79 27.63
N LEU A 87 3.21 -1.64 28.62
CA LEU A 87 3.00 -3.08 28.44
C LEU A 87 1.54 -3.38 28.12
N TYR A 88 1.28 -3.92 26.94
CA TYR A 88 -0.04 -4.41 26.54
C TYR A 88 -0.16 -5.91 26.83
N GLU A 89 -1.21 -6.32 27.55
CA GLU A 89 -1.46 -7.72 27.94
C GLU A 89 -2.59 -8.35 27.10
N GLY A 90 -2.39 -8.52 25.79
CA GLY A 90 -3.29 -9.31 24.94
C GLY A 90 -3.54 -8.72 23.54
N PRO A 91 -2.63 -8.92 22.57
CA PRO A 91 -1.36 -9.67 22.64
C PRO A 91 -0.27 -8.93 23.45
N PHE A 92 0.78 -9.65 23.86
CA PHE A 92 1.94 -9.03 24.52
C PHE A 92 2.61 -8.04 23.57
N ALA A 93 2.74 -6.78 23.99
CA ALA A 93 3.49 -5.77 23.27
C ALA A 93 4.10 -4.74 24.23
N ILE A 94 5.23 -4.16 23.84
CA ILE A 94 5.81 -2.96 24.45
C ILE A 94 5.76 -1.88 23.37
N LEU A 95 4.83 -0.94 23.49
CA LEU A 95 4.59 0.13 22.53
C LEU A 95 4.29 1.42 23.27
N GLY A 96 4.35 2.56 22.59
CA GLY A 96 3.89 3.82 23.15
C GLY A 96 2.46 3.72 23.67
N ARG A 97 2.21 4.37 24.81
CA ARG A 97 0.90 4.47 25.45
C ARG A 97 -0.15 5.08 24.51
N GLY A 98 -1.41 4.68 24.69
CA GLY A 98 -2.56 5.31 24.05
C GLY A 98 -3.02 4.63 22.77
N LEU A 99 -2.46 3.46 22.46
CA LEU A 99 -2.96 2.58 21.42
C LEU A 99 -4.12 1.72 21.97
N PRO A 100 -5.14 1.39 21.17
CA PRO A 100 -6.16 0.43 21.58
C PRO A 100 -5.55 -0.91 22.01
N PRO A 101 -6.09 -1.59 23.04
CA PRO A 101 -7.33 -1.28 23.76
C PRO A 101 -7.18 -0.25 24.90
N GLU A 102 -5.97 0.22 25.19
CA GLU A 102 -5.74 1.19 26.25
C GLU A 102 -6.18 2.60 25.81
N GLN A 103 -6.84 3.33 26.71
CA GLN A 103 -7.23 4.70 26.44
C GLN A 103 -6.05 5.63 26.74
N GLY A 104 -5.69 6.48 25.78
CA GLY A 104 -4.74 7.57 25.95
C GLY A 104 -5.29 8.88 25.42
N THR A 105 -4.53 9.95 25.62
CA THR A 105 -4.75 11.22 24.93
C THR A 105 -4.44 11.09 23.45
N GLU A 106 -5.02 11.96 22.62
CA GLU A 106 -4.71 12.05 21.19
C GLU A 106 -3.20 12.25 20.94
N LEU A 107 -2.55 13.05 21.79
CA LEU A 107 -1.10 13.25 21.72
C LEU A 107 -0.32 11.96 21.99
N GLU A 108 -0.71 11.19 23.02
CA GLU A 108 -0.10 9.88 23.31
C GLU A 108 -0.29 8.92 22.13
N TRP A 109 -1.46 8.92 21.50
CA TRP A 109 -1.69 8.13 20.28
C TRP A 109 -0.75 8.55 19.15
N PHE A 110 -0.62 9.85 18.85
CA PHE A 110 0.31 10.33 17.82
C PHE A 110 1.78 10.05 18.15
N GLN A 111 2.16 10.11 19.43
CA GLN A 111 3.49 9.75 19.94
C GLN A 111 3.78 8.26 19.69
N ALA A 112 2.83 7.39 20.00
CA ALA A 112 2.93 5.96 19.75
C ALA A 112 2.99 5.63 18.24
N GLN A 113 2.17 6.29 17.42
CA GLN A 113 2.21 6.13 15.96
C GLN A 113 3.54 6.59 15.35
N THR A 114 4.09 7.71 15.82
CA THR A 114 5.42 8.19 15.38
C THR A 114 6.54 7.23 15.80
N GLN A 115 6.37 6.52 16.92
CA GLN A 115 7.28 5.44 17.35
C GLN A 115 7.20 4.22 16.45
N ILE A 116 5.99 3.77 16.16
CA ILE A 116 5.75 2.66 15.24
C ILE A 116 6.34 2.97 13.87
N GLU A 117 6.10 4.17 13.32
CA GLU A 117 6.66 4.60 12.04
C GLU A 117 8.18 4.48 12.02
N ARG A 118 8.90 5.15 12.95
CA ARG A 118 10.37 5.13 12.93
C ARG A 118 10.92 3.71 13.12
N THR A 119 10.30 2.88 13.95
CA THR A 119 10.71 1.49 14.17
C THR A 119 10.49 0.64 12.91
N ASN A 120 9.31 0.73 12.29
CA ASN A 120 8.98 0.00 11.07
C ASN A 120 9.88 0.41 9.90
N ILE A 121 10.13 1.71 9.72
CA ILE A 121 10.99 2.22 8.66
C ILE A 121 12.47 1.84 8.88
N LYS A 122 12.93 1.78 10.14
CA LYS A 122 14.32 1.42 10.47
C LYS A 122 14.61 -0.07 10.30
N TYR A 123 13.69 -0.94 10.74
CA TYR A 123 13.94 -2.38 10.89
C TYR A 123 13.14 -3.26 9.94
N GLY A 124 12.09 -2.72 9.33
CA GLY A 124 11.15 -3.48 8.53
C GLY A 124 11.57 -3.72 7.08
N THR A 125 11.20 -4.89 6.62
CA THR A 125 11.16 -5.24 5.20
C THR A 125 9.70 -5.45 4.81
N ALA A 126 9.14 -4.58 3.97
CA ALA A 126 7.87 -4.86 3.33
C ALA A 126 8.03 -6.00 2.32
N ILE A 127 7.18 -7.02 2.41
CA ILE A 127 7.26 -8.19 1.53
C ILE A 127 6.95 -7.81 0.07
N TYR A 128 6.15 -6.77 -0.16
CA TYR A 128 5.94 -6.15 -1.47
C TYR A 128 7.23 -5.54 -2.02
N ASP A 129 7.88 -4.65 -1.26
CA ASP A 129 9.15 -4.03 -1.67
C ASP A 129 10.21 -5.09 -1.98
N ALA A 130 10.32 -6.11 -1.13
CA ALA A 130 11.26 -7.19 -1.33
C ALA A 130 10.92 -8.08 -2.56
N ALA A 131 9.64 -8.23 -2.90
CA ALA A 131 9.21 -8.90 -4.13
C ALA A 131 9.63 -8.12 -5.38
N THR A 132 9.45 -6.79 -5.39
CA THR A 132 9.93 -5.94 -6.50
C THR A 132 11.45 -5.97 -6.60
N TRP A 133 12.16 -5.98 -5.47
CA TRP A 133 13.62 -6.13 -5.41
C TRP A 133 14.09 -7.46 -6.02
N GLN A 134 13.42 -8.58 -5.73
CA GLN A 134 13.76 -9.87 -6.34
C GLN A 134 13.71 -9.81 -7.88
N ILE A 135 12.69 -9.16 -8.45
CA ILE A 135 12.58 -8.98 -9.91
C ILE A 135 13.72 -8.09 -10.42
N ALA A 136 13.98 -6.95 -9.77
CA ALA A 136 15.05 -6.04 -10.17
C ALA A 136 16.44 -6.70 -10.17
N LEU A 137 16.76 -7.50 -9.14
CA LEU A 137 18.02 -8.25 -9.09
C LEU A 137 18.12 -9.33 -10.17
N ALA A 138 17.01 -10.01 -10.47
CA ALA A 138 16.99 -11.03 -11.53
C ALA A 138 17.16 -10.40 -12.93
N LEU A 139 16.53 -9.24 -13.18
CA LEU A 139 16.74 -8.45 -14.40
C LEU A 139 18.20 -7.99 -14.50
N ALA A 140 18.75 -7.43 -13.43
CA ALA A 140 20.15 -7.03 -13.36
C ALA A 140 21.11 -8.19 -13.69
N ALA A 141 20.84 -9.38 -13.17
CA ALA A 141 21.63 -10.57 -13.47
C ALA A 141 21.50 -11.03 -14.93
N LYS A 142 20.26 -11.06 -15.46
CA LYS A 142 19.97 -11.42 -16.85
C LYS A 142 20.69 -10.50 -17.84
N TYR A 143 20.79 -9.22 -17.53
CA TYR A 143 21.45 -8.20 -18.36
C TYR A 143 22.89 -7.89 -17.94
N HIS A 144 23.52 -8.74 -17.11
CA HIS A 144 24.93 -8.67 -16.71
C HIS A 144 25.36 -7.42 -15.92
N TYR A 145 24.42 -6.72 -15.30
CA TYR A 145 24.71 -5.63 -14.35
C TYR A 145 24.97 -6.13 -12.92
N LEU A 146 24.56 -7.36 -12.61
CA LEU A 146 24.82 -8.02 -11.33
C LEU A 146 25.37 -9.43 -11.58
N ALA A 147 26.32 -9.87 -10.76
CA ALA A 147 26.81 -11.24 -10.82
C ALA A 147 25.67 -12.22 -10.52
N TRP A 148 25.57 -13.24 -11.36
CA TRP A 148 24.48 -14.21 -11.32
C TRP A 148 24.31 -14.90 -9.96
N ASP A 149 25.42 -15.36 -9.37
CA ASP A 149 25.41 -16.05 -8.07
C ASP A 149 25.02 -15.11 -6.93
N THR A 150 25.38 -13.83 -7.01
CA THR A 150 24.97 -12.80 -6.05
C THR A 150 23.47 -12.59 -6.09
N ALA A 151 22.89 -12.40 -7.27
CA ALA A 151 21.44 -12.26 -7.43
C ALA A 151 20.71 -13.50 -6.91
N LYS A 152 21.15 -14.70 -7.33
CA LYS A 152 20.54 -15.97 -6.89
C LYS A 152 20.58 -16.13 -5.37
N THR A 153 21.69 -15.78 -4.72
CA THR A 153 21.83 -15.86 -3.27
C THR A 153 20.86 -14.92 -2.57
N PHE A 154 20.81 -13.66 -2.99
CA PHE A 154 19.92 -12.66 -2.39
C PHE A 154 18.44 -12.98 -2.58
N ILE A 155 18.04 -13.39 -3.79
CA ILE A 155 16.66 -13.81 -4.09
C ILE A 155 16.27 -15.04 -3.23
N ALA A 156 17.17 -16.01 -3.09
CA ALA A 156 16.94 -17.19 -2.27
C ALA A 156 16.86 -16.87 -0.77
N ASN A 157 17.67 -15.94 -0.27
CA ASN A 157 17.62 -15.48 1.12
C ASN A 157 16.26 -14.85 1.44
N GLN A 158 15.77 -13.98 0.56
CA GLN A 158 14.46 -13.35 0.75
C GLN A 158 13.32 -14.37 0.72
N LEU A 159 13.35 -15.32 -0.23
CA LEU A 159 12.36 -16.40 -0.27
C LEU A 159 12.39 -17.24 1.01
N GLN A 160 13.58 -17.54 1.54
CA GLN A 160 13.72 -18.27 2.80
C GLN A 160 13.13 -17.50 3.99
N SER A 161 13.28 -16.16 4.02
CA SER A 161 12.67 -15.32 5.04
C SER A 161 11.14 -15.30 4.96
N ILE A 162 10.57 -15.27 3.75
CA ILE A 162 9.13 -15.40 3.52
C ILE A 162 8.63 -16.79 3.95
N LEU A 163 9.41 -17.85 3.70
CA LEU A 163 9.11 -19.23 4.09
C LEU A 163 9.27 -19.52 5.60
N ASN A 164 9.86 -18.60 6.37
CA ASN A 164 10.06 -18.81 7.79
C ASN A 164 8.70 -18.91 8.52
N PRO A 165 8.42 -19.99 9.27
CA PRO A 165 7.14 -20.16 9.97
C PRO A 165 6.82 -19.03 10.95
N GLY A 166 7.83 -18.39 11.55
CA GLY A 166 7.66 -17.26 12.46
C GLY A 166 7.23 -15.96 11.78
N ASN A 167 7.12 -15.94 10.45
CA ASN A 167 6.60 -14.83 9.66
C ASN A 167 5.22 -15.15 9.05
N ARG A 168 4.60 -16.28 9.41
CA ARG A 168 3.34 -16.76 8.83
C ARG A 168 2.15 -16.56 9.78
N ALA A 169 1.02 -16.15 9.22
CA ALA A 169 -0.23 -15.93 9.95
C ALA A 169 -0.97 -17.25 10.23
N ILE A 170 -0.46 -18.04 11.18
CA ILE A 170 -0.90 -19.42 11.48
C ILE A 170 -1.80 -19.59 12.72
N ASN A 171 -2.13 -18.51 13.41
CA ASN A 171 -2.91 -18.54 14.66
C ASN A 171 -4.42 -18.62 14.37
N THR A 172 -5.19 -19.17 15.33
CA THR A 172 -6.66 -19.14 15.36
C THR A 172 -7.26 -17.73 15.37
N LEU A 173 -6.47 -16.70 15.67
CA LEU A 173 -6.89 -15.30 15.49
C LEU A 173 -7.13 -14.94 14.03
N PHE A 174 -6.41 -15.55 13.08
CA PHE A 174 -6.56 -15.25 11.66
C PHE A 174 -7.62 -16.17 11.03
N GLN A 175 -8.74 -15.58 10.61
CA GLN A 175 -9.87 -16.28 9.99
C GLN A 175 -9.86 -16.04 8.47
N TYR A 176 -9.25 -16.94 7.72
CA TYR A 176 -9.20 -16.88 6.26
C TYR A 176 -10.61 -17.07 5.69
N GLY A 177 -11.05 -16.09 4.88
CA GLY A 177 -12.42 -16.02 4.39
C GLY A 177 -13.49 -15.89 5.46
N TYR A 178 -13.10 -15.52 6.69
CA TYR A 178 -13.96 -15.46 7.88
C TYR A 178 -14.56 -16.82 8.29
N GLN A 179 -13.95 -17.94 7.86
CA GLN A 179 -14.49 -19.28 8.11
C GLN A 179 -13.51 -20.24 8.79
N GLN A 180 -12.23 -20.17 8.48
CA GLN A 180 -11.25 -21.12 8.99
C GLN A 180 -9.89 -20.48 9.29
N SER A 181 -9.19 -21.06 10.24
CA SER A 181 -7.78 -20.74 10.49
C SER A 181 -6.88 -21.75 9.79
N ILE A 182 -5.74 -21.27 9.29
CA ILE A 182 -4.70 -22.10 8.70
C ILE A 182 -3.60 -22.27 9.74
N THR A 183 -3.34 -23.49 10.20
CA THR A 183 -2.26 -23.75 11.19
C THR A 183 -0.96 -24.22 10.54
N ASP A 184 -1.00 -24.66 9.28
CA ASP A 184 0.17 -25.07 8.53
C ASP A 184 0.87 -23.82 7.93
N PRO A 185 2.10 -23.48 8.36
CA PRO A 185 2.81 -22.30 7.88
C PRO A 185 3.12 -22.35 6.38
N THR A 186 3.15 -23.54 5.77
CA THR A 186 3.40 -23.66 4.32
C THR A 186 2.21 -23.21 3.48
N LEU A 187 1.01 -23.16 4.07
CA LEU A 187 -0.24 -22.79 3.40
C LEU A 187 -0.69 -21.35 3.71
N ALA A 188 -0.18 -20.76 4.79
CA ALA A 188 -0.65 -19.47 5.32
C ALA A 188 0.01 -18.26 4.64
N PHE A 189 -0.64 -17.10 4.74
CA PHE A 189 -0.05 -15.82 4.35
C PHE A 189 1.12 -15.43 5.25
N THR A 190 2.03 -14.63 4.70
CA THR A 190 3.15 -13.98 5.37
C THR A 190 2.71 -12.59 5.84
N PHE A 191 3.20 -12.14 7.00
CA PHE A 191 2.97 -10.77 7.45
C PHE A 191 3.61 -9.76 6.51
N ARG A 192 2.93 -8.64 6.29
CA ARG A 192 3.30 -7.58 5.36
C ARG A 192 4.69 -7.02 5.62
N LEU A 193 4.95 -6.61 6.85
CA LEU A 193 6.27 -6.15 7.28
C LEU A 193 6.91 -7.28 8.08
N ILE A 194 8.04 -7.80 7.59
CA ILE A 194 8.85 -8.77 8.33
C ILE A 194 9.99 -8.05 9.04
N THR A 195 10.17 -8.39 10.31
CA THR A 195 11.28 -7.91 11.14
C THR A 195 12.30 -9.00 11.38
N THR A 196 13.54 -8.59 11.64
CA THR A 196 14.61 -9.46 12.12
C THR A 196 14.31 -9.95 13.53
N ASP A 197 13.80 -9.06 14.38
CA ASP A 197 13.63 -9.27 15.80
C ASP A 197 12.26 -8.79 16.28
N PHE A 198 11.67 -9.56 17.19
CA PHE A 198 10.43 -9.16 17.85
C PHE A 198 10.65 -7.96 18.77
N TYR A 199 11.77 -7.92 19.49
CA TYR A 199 12.19 -6.80 20.31
C TYR A 199 13.17 -5.93 19.54
N ASN A 200 12.83 -4.66 19.36
CA ASN A 200 13.65 -3.69 18.65
C ASN A 200 14.05 -2.59 19.62
N LYS A 201 15.28 -2.07 19.52
CA LYS A 201 15.61 -0.82 20.18
C LYS A 201 14.87 0.31 19.46
N ASP A 202 14.34 1.26 20.22
CA ASP A 202 13.81 2.47 19.61
C ASP A 202 14.92 3.14 18.77
N PRO A 203 14.64 3.58 17.53
CA PRO A 203 15.63 4.26 16.70
C PRO A 203 16.28 5.50 17.33
N PHE A 204 15.66 6.11 18.36
CA PHE A 204 16.26 7.19 19.13
C PHE A 204 17.17 6.74 20.29
N PHE A 205 17.34 5.43 20.51
CA PHE A 205 18.31 4.92 21.47
C PHE A 205 19.71 5.43 21.12
N GLN A 206 20.45 5.91 22.13
CA GLN A 206 21.76 6.59 22.02
C GLN A 206 21.77 7.94 21.28
N SER A 207 20.61 8.46 20.86
CA SER A 207 20.49 9.79 20.25
C SER A 207 20.24 10.90 21.28
N ARG A 208 20.19 12.17 20.83
CA ARG A 208 19.73 13.31 21.65
C ARG A 208 18.27 13.20 22.09
N TYR A 209 17.46 12.36 21.44
CA TYR A 209 16.07 12.10 21.79
C TYR A 209 15.88 10.92 22.75
N GLN A 210 16.94 10.20 23.15
CA GLN A 210 16.79 9.06 24.07
C GLN A 210 16.05 9.44 25.37
N ASN A 211 16.30 10.64 25.91
CA ASN A 211 15.65 11.12 27.14
C ASN A 211 14.17 11.48 26.96
N PHE A 212 13.66 11.45 25.74
CA PHE A 212 12.24 11.64 25.43
C PHE A 212 11.49 10.31 25.53
N ILE A 213 12.20 9.18 25.61
CA ILE A 213 11.62 7.86 25.81
C ILE A 213 11.67 7.53 27.29
N SER A 214 10.52 7.13 27.81
CA SER A 214 10.34 6.63 29.16
C SER A 214 9.46 5.38 29.12
N TRP A 215 9.29 4.70 30.25
CA TRP A 215 8.43 3.52 30.35
C TRP A 215 7.69 3.54 31.68
N ASP A 216 6.52 2.89 31.73
CA ASP A 216 5.69 2.80 32.94
C ASP A 216 5.64 1.40 33.58
N TYR A 217 6.36 0.44 33.02
CA TYR A 217 6.54 -0.90 33.56
C TYR A 217 7.84 -1.04 34.38
N GLU A 218 7.99 -2.14 35.13
CA GLU A 218 9.22 -2.43 35.89
C GLU A 218 10.11 -3.42 35.10
N PRO A 219 11.26 -2.98 34.54
CA PRO A 219 12.14 -3.84 33.75
C PRO A 219 12.64 -5.08 34.51
N ASP A 220 12.87 -4.96 35.83
CA ASP A 220 13.28 -6.08 36.69
C ASP A 220 12.22 -7.18 36.78
N LYS A 221 10.94 -6.83 36.67
CA LYS A 221 9.85 -7.82 36.64
C LYS A 221 9.77 -8.49 35.27
N LEU A 222 9.88 -7.72 34.18
CA LEU A 222 9.88 -8.28 32.82
C LEU A 222 11.06 -9.25 32.62
N ALA A 223 12.27 -8.87 33.03
CA ALA A 223 13.45 -9.73 32.96
C ALA A 223 13.29 -11.08 33.67
N LYS A 224 12.53 -11.13 34.77
CA LYS A 224 12.25 -12.39 35.49
C LYS A 224 11.23 -13.28 34.77
N LEU A 225 10.32 -12.68 34.01
CA LEU A 225 9.26 -13.37 33.27
C LEU A 225 9.70 -13.74 31.84
N ASP A 226 10.76 -13.12 31.34
CA ASP A 226 11.30 -13.38 30.01
C ASP A 226 11.90 -14.80 29.93
N PRO A 227 11.35 -15.68 29.05
CA PRO A 227 11.88 -17.03 28.85
C PRO A 227 13.31 -17.05 28.30
N THR A 228 13.79 -15.95 27.72
CA THR A 228 15.18 -15.82 27.24
C THR A 228 16.15 -15.29 28.30
N HIS A 229 15.65 -15.01 29.52
CA HIS A 229 16.41 -14.52 30.66
C HIS A 229 17.24 -13.25 30.36
N SER A 230 16.68 -12.33 29.58
CA SER A 230 17.32 -11.04 29.29
C SER A 230 17.50 -10.21 30.56
N SER A 231 18.56 -9.40 30.60
CA SER A 231 18.80 -8.49 31.72
C SER A 231 17.72 -7.38 31.81
N PRO A 232 17.49 -6.78 32.98
CA PRO A 232 16.57 -5.64 33.11
C PRO A 232 16.90 -4.47 32.17
N ASP A 233 18.19 -4.23 31.88
CA ASP A 233 18.62 -3.18 30.94
C ASP A 233 18.22 -3.46 29.48
N PHE A 234 17.96 -4.72 29.13
CA PHE A 234 17.46 -5.09 27.81
C PHE A 234 16.14 -4.37 27.52
N PHE A 235 15.20 -4.39 28.47
CA PHE A 235 13.84 -3.84 28.33
C PHE A 235 13.75 -2.31 28.40
N LYS A 236 14.88 -1.60 28.49
CA LYS A 236 14.91 -0.13 28.41
C LYS A 236 15.01 0.31 26.95
N TYR A 237 14.17 1.27 26.54
CA TYR A 237 14.13 1.78 25.17
C TYR A 237 13.86 0.69 24.14
N VAL A 238 12.97 -0.25 24.46
CA VAL A 238 12.60 -1.37 23.59
C VAL A 238 11.16 -1.23 23.17
N THR A 239 10.93 -1.39 21.88
CA THR A 239 9.61 -1.52 21.28
C THR A 239 9.45 -2.92 20.71
N THR A 240 8.28 -3.52 20.86
CA THR A 240 7.97 -4.78 20.16
C THR A 240 7.49 -4.51 18.75
N TRP A 241 7.65 -5.49 17.87
CA TRP A 241 7.09 -5.44 16.52
C TRP A 241 5.57 -5.31 16.54
N SER A 242 5.02 -4.36 15.77
CA SER A 242 3.61 -3.98 15.82
C SER A 242 2.82 -4.26 14.54
N ASP A 243 3.48 -4.51 13.41
CA ASP A 243 2.79 -4.81 12.15
C ASP A 243 2.70 -6.32 11.91
N TRP A 244 1.49 -6.85 12.12
CA TRP A 244 1.16 -8.27 11.98
C TRP A 244 0.08 -8.50 10.91
N GLN A 245 0.02 -7.65 9.88
CA GLN A 245 -1.04 -7.69 8.88
C GLN A 245 -0.70 -8.67 7.73
N PRO A 246 -1.43 -9.77 7.51
CA PRO A 246 -1.23 -10.63 6.34
C PRO A 246 -2.13 -10.15 5.18
N LEU A 247 -1.71 -9.10 4.48
CA LEU A 247 -2.49 -8.47 3.41
C LEU A 247 -2.47 -9.31 2.12
N THR A 248 -3.63 -9.47 1.48
CA THR A 248 -3.79 -10.33 0.31
C THR A 248 -2.98 -9.85 -0.90
N GLY A 249 -2.99 -8.55 -1.20
CA GLY A 249 -2.22 -7.97 -2.31
C GLY A 249 -0.71 -8.18 -2.14
N ASP A 250 -0.16 -7.86 -0.98
CA ASP A 250 1.26 -8.02 -0.68
C ASP A 250 1.70 -9.48 -0.72
N ASN A 251 0.83 -10.40 -0.28
CA ASN A 251 1.09 -11.83 -0.39
C ASN A 251 1.04 -12.31 -1.85
N ALA A 252 0.20 -11.73 -2.72
CA ALA A 252 0.23 -12.05 -4.15
C ALA A 252 1.60 -11.67 -4.74
N TRP A 253 2.15 -10.52 -4.35
CA TRP A 253 3.49 -10.10 -4.72
C TRP A 253 4.58 -11.02 -4.16
N ALA A 254 4.59 -11.22 -2.86
CA ALA A 254 5.68 -11.90 -2.15
C ALA A 254 5.69 -13.42 -2.33
N GLN A 255 4.52 -14.06 -2.49
CA GLN A 255 4.42 -15.51 -2.57
C GLN A 255 4.31 -16.03 -4.00
N ILE A 256 3.91 -15.17 -4.95
CA ILE A 256 3.66 -15.54 -6.34
C ILE A 256 4.45 -14.65 -7.31
N ILE A 257 4.15 -13.36 -7.43
CA ILE A 257 4.70 -12.52 -8.53
C ILE A 257 6.23 -12.42 -8.46
N GLY A 258 6.78 -11.87 -7.38
CA GLY A 258 8.20 -11.58 -7.23
C GLY A 258 9.08 -12.82 -7.41
N PRO A 259 8.90 -13.88 -6.57
CA PRO A 259 9.70 -15.09 -6.67
C PRO A 259 9.59 -15.80 -8.01
N LEU A 260 8.39 -15.89 -8.61
CA LEU A 260 8.22 -16.61 -9.87
C LEU A 260 8.77 -15.84 -11.07
N GLN A 261 8.63 -14.50 -11.10
CA GLN A 261 9.26 -13.68 -12.13
C GLN A 261 10.79 -13.74 -12.02
N ALA A 262 11.33 -13.67 -10.79
CA ALA A 262 12.76 -13.81 -10.55
C ALA A 262 13.29 -15.18 -10.99
N ASP A 263 12.62 -16.27 -10.61
CA ASP A 263 12.98 -17.62 -11.06
C ASP A 263 12.82 -17.77 -12.58
N TYR A 264 11.78 -17.21 -13.19
CA TYR A 264 11.61 -17.23 -14.65
C TYR A 264 12.82 -16.58 -15.34
N LEU A 265 13.26 -15.41 -14.86
CA LEU A 265 14.40 -14.67 -15.39
C LEU A 265 15.72 -15.42 -15.17
N LEU A 266 15.92 -16.03 -14.01
CA LEU A 266 17.12 -16.80 -13.70
C LEU A 266 17.15 -18.17 -14.43
N TYR A 267 16.04 -18.85 -14.62
CA TYR A 267 16.03 -20.15 -15.30
C TYR A 267 15.76 -20.05 -16.81
N ASN A 268 15.90 -18.86 -17.41
CA ASN A 268 15.61 -18.61 -18.83
C ASN A 268 14.24 -19.18 -19.26
N GLY A 269 13.26 -19.03 -18.39
CA GLY A 269 11.88 -19.46 -18.55
C GLY A 269 11.57 -20.91 -18.22
N SER A 270 12.56 -21.75 -17.92
CA SER A 270 12.36 -23.17 -17.59
C SER A 270 12.52 -23.43 -16.09
N ILE A 271 11.53 -23.04 -15.29
CA ILE A 271 11.55 -23.19 -13.82
C ILE A 271 11.47 -24.68 -13.45
N PRO A 272 12.44 -25.22 -12.67
CA PRO A 272 12.39 -26.61 -12.22
C PRO A 272 11.21 -26.86 -11.26
N ILE A 273 10.59 -28.04 -11.32
CA ILE A 273 9.54 -28.43 -10.35
C ILE A 273 10.04 -28.46 -8.90
N THR A 274 11.35 -28.61 -8.71
CA THR A 274 12.02 -28.55 -7.41
C THR A 274 12.28 -27.13 -6.91
N SER A 275 11.88 -26.09 -7.67
CA SER A 275 11.99 -24.70 -7.22
C SER A 275 11.17 -24.50 -5.94
N LYS A 276 11.84 -23.92 -4.92
CA LYS A 276 11.18 -23.49 -3.69
C LYS A 276 10.14 -22.40 -3.95
N ALA A 277 10.37 -21.51 -4.93
CA ALA A 277 9.43 -20.45 -5.29
C ALA A 277 8.15 -21.05 -5.88
N LEU A 278 8.29 -22.01 -6.80
CA LEU A 278 7.16 -22.70 -7.41
C LEU A 278 6.37 -23.52 -6.38
N SER A 279 7.06 -24.25 -5.51
CA SER A 279 6.42 -25.00 -4.43
C SER A 279 5.67 -24.07 -3.46
N ASN A 280 6.28 -22.96 -3.04
CA ASN A 280 5.62 -21.96 -2.20
C ASN A 280 4.37 -21.41 -2.87
N ALA A 281 4.46 -21.00 -4.14
CA ALA A 281 3.34 -20.44 -4.87
C ALA A 281 2.17 -21.43 -4.99
N MET A 282 2.44 -22.71 -5.29
CA MET A 282 1.40 -23.75 -5.34
C MET A 282 0.74 -23.98 -3.97
N ASN A 283 1.52 -24.02 -2.89
CA ASN A 283 0.99 -24.22 -1.54
C ASN A 283 0.11 -23.03 -1.10
N SER A 284 0.55 -21.82 -1.42
CA SER A 284 -0.12 -20.56 -1.05
C SER A 284 -1.51 -20.41 -1.69
N LEU A 285 -1.79 -21.12 -2.80
CA LEU A 285 -3.12 -21.15 -3.42
C LEU A 285 -4.23 -21.59 -2.45
N TYR A 286 -3.89 -22.34 -1.40
CA TYR A 286 -4.86 -22.70 -0.37
C TYR A 286 -5.36 -21.46 0.40
N ALA A 287 -4.46 -20.62 0.90
CA ALA A 287 -4.85 -19.37 1.57
C ALA A 287 -5.59 -18.42 0.63
N PHE A 288 -5.12 -18.23 -0.61
CA PHE A 288 -5.86 -17.41 -1.58
C PHE A 288 -7.28 -17.95 -1.81
N SER A 289 -7.43 -19.25 -2.06
CA SER A 289 -8.77 -19.85 -2.25
C SER A 289 -9.65 -19.72 -1.01
N ALA A 290 -9.07 -19.80 0.20
CA ALA A 290 -9.81 -19.59 1.44
C ALA A 290 -10.25 -18.12 1.62
N MET A 291 -9.51 -17.16 1.06
CA MET A 291 -9.83 -15.73 1.09
C MET A 291 -10.86 -15.31 0.03
N GLN A 292 -11.24 -16.20 -0.89
CA GLN A 292 -12.11 -15.86 -2.01
C GLN A 292 -13.60 -15.90 -1.61
N ALA A 293 -14.30 -14.77 -1.78
CA ALA A 293 -15.74 -14.66 -1.61
C ALA A 293 -16.52 -15.23 -2.80
N ALA A 294 -17.81 -15.53 -2.60
CA ALA A 294 -18.69 -16.06 -3.63
C ALA A 294 -18.94 -15.07 -4.78
N ILE A 295 -18.90 -13.76 -4.54
CA ILE A 295 -18.90 -12.73 -5.59
C ILE A 295 -17.68 -12.80 -6.53
N GLY A 296 -16.63 -13.55 -6.18
CA GLY A 296 -15.42 -13.74 -6.98
C GLY A 296 -14.18 -13.01 -6.46
N ALA A 297 -14.37 -11.94 -5.68
CA ALA A 297 -13.32 -11.14 -5.08
C ALA A 297 -12.57 -11.88 -3.95
N PHE A 298 -11.37 -11.41 -3.63
CA PHE A 298 -10.58 -11.81 -2.48
C PHE A 298 -10.64 -10.71 -1.42
N TYR A 299 -10.81 -11.11 -0.16
CA TYR A 299 -10.77 -10.19 0.97
C TYR A 299 -9.40 -9.57 1.17
N TYR A 300 -9.38 -8.34 1.68
CA TYR A 300 -8.17 -7.56 1.93
C TYR A 300 -7.22 -8.24 2.92
N ALA A 301 -7.76 -8.78 4.01
CA ALA A 301 -7.01 -9.52 5.02
C ALA A 301 -7.91 -10.58 5.70
N PRO A 302 -7.33 -11.66 6.26
CA PRO A 302 -8.06 -12.59 7.13
C PRO A 302 -8.77 -11.87 8.27
N GLY A 303 -9.91 -12.38 8.73
CA GLY A 303 -10.59 -11.88 9.93
C GLY A 303 -9.70 -11.94 11.16
N GLY A 304 -9.97 -11.07 12.13
CA GLY A 304 -9.14 -10.91 13.32
C GLY A 304 -7.78 -10.23 13.10
N THR A 305 -7.49 -9.79 11.87
CA THR A 305 -6.31 -8.96 11.60
C THR A 305 -6.47 -7.60 12.28
N VAL A 306 -5.49 -7.25 13.12
CA VAL A 306 -5.40 -5.93 13.74
C VAL A 306 -4.54 -5.04 12.86
N GLY A 307 -5.14 -3.95 12.39
CA GLY A 307 -4.43 -2.85 11.76
C GLY A 307 -4.12 -1.72 12.74
N THR A 308 -3.71 -0.60 12.17
CA THR A 308 -3.17 0.57 12.87
C THR A 308 -4.19 1.28 13.77
N GLN A 309 -5.47 1.23 13.38
CA GLN A 309 -6.61 1.82 14.08
C GLN A 309 -7.43 0.79 14.86
N GLY A 310 -6.92 -0.44 15.01
CA GLY A 310 -7.65 -1.57 15.57
C GLY A 310 -8.00 -2.61 14.51
N LEU A 311 -9.02 -3.41 14.78
CA LEU A 311 -9.42 -4.51 13.89
C LEU A 311 -9.79 -4.01 12.48
N ILE A 312 -9.22 -4.65 11.46
CA ILE A 312 -9.66 -4.45 10.08
C ILE A 312 -11.11 -4.96 9.95
N PRO A 313 -12.03 -4.16 9.39
CA PRO A 313 -13.42 -4.60 9.20
C PRO A 313 -13.51 -5.88 8.38
N GLU A 314 -14.39 -6.78 8.79
CA GLU A 314 -14.72 -7.96 8.00
C GLU A 314 -15.44 -7.55 6.69
N GLY A 315 -15.17 -8.30 5.64
CA GLY A 315 -15.72 -8.08 4.32
C GLY A 315 -14.99 -7.05 3.46
N GLU A 316 -13.95 -6.39 3.99
CA GLU A 316 -13.18 -5.40 3.23
C GLU A 316 -12.50 -6.04 2.01
N ILE A 317 -12.62 -5.38 0.86
CA ILE A 317 -12.03 -5.79 -0.42
C ILE A 317 -11.32 -4.59 -1.03
N SER A 318 -10.01 -4.71 -1.23
CA SER A 318 -9.22 -3.81 -2.07
C SER A 318 -9.25 -4.31 -3.52
N VAL A 319 -9.65 -3.44 -4.45
CA VAL A 319 -9.65 -3.79 -5.89
C VAL A 319 -8.22 -3.88 -6.42
N GLU A 320 -7.31 -3.10 -5.89
CA GLU A 320 -5.88 -3.11 -6.22
C GLU A 320 -5.22 -4.45 -5.87
N ASP A 321 -5.55 -4.99 -4.68
CA ASP A 321 -5.12 -6.31 -4.24
C ASP A 321 -5.64 -7.41 -5.16
N ASN A 322 -6.89 -7.28 -5.62
CA ASN A 322 -7.50 -8.23 -6.55
C ASN A 322 -6.83 -8.21 -7.93
N PHE A 323 -6.29 -7.08 -8.39
CA PHE A 323 -5.43 -7.02 -9.58
C PHE A 323 -4.07 -7.69 -9.34
N SER A 324 -3.49 -7.54 -8.14
CA SER A 324 -2.27 -8.26 -7.76
C SER A 324 -2.50 -9.77 -7.73
N VAL A 325 -3.63 -10.23 -7.19
CA VAL A 325 -4.03 -11.66 -7.21
C VAL A 325 -4.23 -12.15 -8.64
N LEU A 326 -4.91 -11.38 -9.50
CA LEU A 326 -5.07 -11.73 -10.92
C LEU A 326 -3.69 -11.96 -11.57
N ALA A 327 -2.77 -11.02 -11.40
CA ALA A 327 -1.41 -11.09 -11.93
C ALA A 327 -0.65 -12.32 -11.44
N GLY A 328 -0.68 -12.58 -10.12
CA GLY A 328 -0.07 -13.77 -9.54
C GLY A 328 -0.65 -15.07 -10.12
N LEU A 329 -1.98 -15.20 -10.15
CA LEU A 329 -2.66 -16.38 -10.66
C LEU A 329 -2.35 -16.63 -12.14
N GLN A 330 -2.33 -15.60 -12.98
CA GLN A 330 -1.99 -15.78 -14.40
C GLN A 330 -0.52 -16.17 -14.61
N ILE A 331 0.41 -15.56 -13.87
CA ILE A 331 1.84 -15.88 -13.95
C ILE A 331 2.06 -17.34 -13.56
N LEU A 332 1.53 -17.75 -12.42
CA LEU A 332 1.65 -19.13 -11.94
C LEU A 332 0.98 -20.11 -12.90
N LYS A 333 -0.21 -19.81 -13.41
CA LYS A 333 -0.90 -20.67 -14.40
C LYS A 333 -0.02 -20.89 -15.64
N ARG A 334 0.55 -19.83 -16.19
CA ARG A 334 1.41 -19.90 -17.38
C ARG A 334 2.70 -20.67 -17.10
N ILE A 335 3.29 -20.53 -15.93
CA ILE A 335 4.46 -21.31 -15.52
C ILE A 335 4.09 -22.80 -15.43
N LEU A 336 3.03 -23.15 -14.68
CA LEU A 336 2.60 -24.53 -14.47
C LEU A 336 2.19 -25.24 -15.77
N GLN A 337 1.61 -24.52 -16.74
CA GLN A 337 1.31 -25.05 -18.07
C GLN A 337 2.57 -25.49 -18.85
N ASN A 338 3.73 -24.92 -18.51
CA ASN A 338 5.02 -25.23 -19.13
C ASN A 338 5.93 -26.08 -18.22
N THR A 339 5.46 -26.48 -17.04
CA THR A 339 6.17 -27.37 -16.11
C THR A 339 5.78 -28.83 -16.35
N GLU A 340 6.59 -29.77 -15.85
CA GLU A 340 6.22 -31.19 -15.78
C GLU A 340 4.85 -31.38 -15.08
N GLN A 341 3.95 -32.15 -15.70
CA GLN A 341 2.57 -32.32 -15.25
C GLN A 341 2.46 -33.41 -14.18
N THR A 342 2.85 -33.07 -12.94
CA THR A 342 2.63 -33.93 -11.76
C THR A 342 1.20 -33.79 -11.21
N SER A 343 0.81 -34.64 -10.26
CA SER A 343 -0.48 -34.54 -9.56
C SER A 343 -0.68 -33.17 -8.89
N GLU A 344 0.38 -32.63 -8.30
CA GLU A 344 0.38 -31.36 -7.59
C GLU A 344 0.19 -30.19 -8.56
N VAL A 345 0.86 -30.25 -9.72
CA VAL A 345 0.73 -29.25 -10.79
C VAL A 345 -0.69 -29.23 -11.36
N VAL A 346 -1.26 -30.41 -11.65
CA VAL A 346 -2.63 -30.53 -12.15
C VAL A 346 -3.63 -29.99 -11.12
N LEU A 347 -3.46 -30.31 -9.84
CA LEU A 347 -4.32 -29.79 -8.77
C LEU A 347 -4.19 -28.27 -8.61
N ALA A 348 -2.97 -27.73 -8.70
CA ALA A 348 -2.73 -26.29 -8.64
C ALA A 348 -3.41 -25.56 -9.82
N LEU A 349 -3.30 -26.09 -11.05
CA LEU A 349 -3.99 -25.55 -12.22
C LEU A 349 -5.52 -25.56 -12.03
N GLN A 350 -6.09 -26.63 -11.50
CA GLN A 350 -7.53 -26.71 -11.19
C GLN A 350 -7.97 -25.66 -10.16
N ARG A 351 -7.17 -25.45 -9.09
CA ARG A 351 -7.46 -24.41 -8.09
C ARG A 351 -7.40 -23.01 -8.69
N ILE A 352 -6.42 -22.74 -9.54
CA ILE A 352 -6.32 -21.46 -10.25
C ILE A 352 -7.52 -21.26 -11.18
N ASP A 353 -7.97 -22.31 -11.89
CA ASP A 353 -9.14 -22.23 -12.75
C ASP A 353 -10.42 -21.91 -11.96
N VAL A 354 -10.61 -22.53 -10.79
CA VAL A 354 -11.73 -22.17 -9.89
C VAL A 354 -11.63 -20.71 -9.46
N MET A 355 -10.44 -20.25 -9.04
CA MET A 355 -10.25 -18.88 -8.59
C MET A 355 -10.51 -17.85 -9.69
N LEU A 356 -10.12 -18.13 -10.93
CA LEU A 356 -10.30 -17.21 -12.05
C LEU A 356 -11.71 -17.24 -12.65
N TYR A 357 -12.28 -18.44 -12.83
CA TYR A 357 -13.49 -18.67 -13.65
C TYR A 357 -14.70 -19.14 -12.86
N GLY A 358 -14.55 -19.38 -11.56
CA GLY A 358 -15.63 -19.83 -10.69
C GLY A 358 -15.67 -21.34 -10.48
N GLY A 359 -16.43 -21.76 -9.48
CA GLY A 359 -16.53 -23.15 -9.03
C GLY A 359 -16.53 -23.26 -7.51
N LYS A 360 -16.28 -24.46 -6.98
CA LYS A 360 -16.33 -24.71 -5.54
C LYS A 360 -15.04 -24.30 -4.85
N THR A 361 -15.13 -23.36 -3.90
CA THR A 361 -14.00 -22.91 -3.07
C THR A 361 -13.56 -23.97 -2.05
N VAL A 362 -12.39 -23.80 -1.46
CA VAL A 362 -11.92 -24.65 -0.34
C VAL A 362 -12.80 -24.56 0.90
N ASN A 363 -13.55 -23.45 1.04
CA ASN A 363 -14.53 -23.23 2.11
C ASN A 363 -15.87 -23.92 1.84
N GLY A 364 -16.07 -24.50 0.66
CA GLY A 364 -17.19 -25.37 0.35
C GLY A 364 -18.41 -24.72 -0.31
N TYR A 365 -18.41 -23.39 -0.50
CA TYR A 365 -19.41 -22.69 -1.31
C TYR A 365 -18.92 -22.41 -2.74
N ASP A 366 -19.84 -22.11 -3.64
CA ASP A 366 -19.53 -21.74 -5.02
C ASP A 366 -19.13 -20.26 -5.13
N THR A 367 -18.13 -19.97 -5.95
CA THR A 367 -17.71 -18.61 -6.33
C THR A 367 -17.94 -18.36 -7.81
N LEU A 368 -18.27 -17.12 -8.16
CA LEU A 368 -18.37 -16.64 -9.54
C LEU A 368 -17.00 -16.52 -10.22
N GLY A 369 -15.91 -16.47 -9.45
CA GLY A 369 -14.55 -16.30 -9.95
C GLY A 369 -14.12 -14.84 -10.13
N LEU A 370 -12.81 -14.62 -10.05
CA LEU A 370 -12.20 -13.29 -10.03
C LEU A 370 -12.50 -12.46 -11.28
N LEU A 371 -12.51 -13.08 -12.46
CA LEU A 371 -12.76 -12.35 -13.71
C LEU A 371 -14.20 -11.81 -13.76
N VAL A 372 -15.17 -12.55 -13.19
CA VAL A 372 -16.57 -12.08 -13.09
C VAL A 372 -16.67 -10.88 -12.15
N PHE A 373 -15.97 -10.92 -11.01
CA PHE A 373 -15.90 -9.77 -10.09
C PHE A 373 -15.27 -8.54 -10.75
N LEU A 374 -14.10 -8.68 -11.38
CA LEU A 374 -13.41 -7.55 -12.02
C LEU A 374 -14.24 -6.92 -13.14
N TYR A 375 -15.01 -7.73 -13.89
CA TYR A 375 -15.88 -7.23 -14.95
C TYR A 375 -17.17 -6.57 -14.43
N ASN A 376 -17.85 -7.16 -13.44
CA ASN A 376 -19.16 -6.70 -13.00
C ASN A 376 -19.13 -5.77 -11.77
N GLY A 377 -18.08 -5.82 -10.97
CA GLY A 377 -18.01 -5.20 -9.64
C GLY A 377 -16.94 -4.13 -9.48
N ALA A 378 -15.77 -4.30 -10.12
CA ALA A 378 -14.62 -3.44 -9.86
C ALA A 378 -14.65 -2.09 -10.60
N PHE A 379 -15.37 -1.97 -11.71
CA PHE A 379 -15.37 -0.76 -12.54
C PHE A 379 -16.57 0.15 -12.25
N ASP A 380 -16.29 1.42 -11.97
CA ASP A 380 -17.29 2.49 -11.88
C ASP A 380 -17.55 3.06 -13.27
N ALA A 381 -18.60 2.56 -13.93
CA ALA A 381 -19.00 3.06 -15.25
C ALA A 381 -19.43 4.54 -15.25
N LYS A 382 -19.85 5.10 -14.10
CA LYS A 382 -20.26 6.51 -13.98
C LYS A 382 -19.02 7.42 -13.93
N LYS A 383 -18.01 7.06 -13.12
CA LYS A 383 -16.75 7.81 -13.02
C LYS A 383 -15.75 7.47 -14.13
N GLY A 384 -15.89 6.31 -14.78
CA GLY A 384 -14.97 5.81 -15.80
C GLY A 384 -13.63 5.33 -15.23
N LEU A 385 -13.62 4.87 -13.98
CA LEU A 385 -12.45 4.44 -13.21
C LEU A 385 -12.75 3.15 -12.46
N PHE A 386 -11.73 2.48 -11.94
CA PHE A 386 -11.93 1.38 -10.99
C PHE A 386 -12.23 1.92 -9.58
N PHE A 387 -13.13 1.26 -8.85
CA PHE A 387 -13.31 1.52 -7.42
C PHE A 387 -12.02 1.17 -6.68
N THR A 388 -11.67 1.92 -5.63
CA THR A 388 -10.51 1.57 -4.80
C THR A 388 -10.82 0.37 -3.91
N HIS A 389 -11.97 0.38 -3.24
CA HIS A 389 -12.36 -0.65 -2.29
C HIS A 389 -13.89 -0.74 -2.12
N GLY A 390 -14.32 -1.66 -1.27
CA GLY A 390 -15.71 -1.84 -0.87
C GLY A 390 -15.86 -3.04 0.07
N THR A 391 -17.10 -3.43 0.33
CA THR A 391 -17.41 -4.48 1.32
C THR A 391 -18.26 -5.60 0.75
N ALA A 392 -17.99 -6.85 1.16
CA ALA A 392 -18.89 -8.00 1.03
C ALA A 392 -18.78 -8.83 2.31
N ILE A 393 -19.80 -8.81 3.17
CA ILE A 393 -19.68 -9.35 4.54
C ILE A 393 -19.99 -10.85 4.56
N THR A 394 -20.82 -11.32 3.63
CA THR A 394 -21.28 -12.72 3.59
C THR A 394 -20.45 -13.54 2.60
N PRO A 395 -19.53 -14.42 3.06
CA PRO A 395 -18.59 -15.10 2.15
C PRO A 395 -19.25 -15.96 1.08
N SER A 396 -20.42 -16.54 1.36
CA SER A 396 -21.13 -17.42 0.43
C SER A 396 -22.15 -16.69 -0.47
N ALA A 397 -22.34 -15.38 -0.31
CA ALA A 397 -23.30 -14.62 -1.11
C ALA A 397 -22.69 -14.18 -2.45
N ILE A 398 -23.44 -14.37 -3.54
CA ILE A 398 -23.01 -14.03 -4.91
C ILE A 398 -23.39 -12.61 -5.32
N ASP A 399 -24.11 -11.90 -4.46
CA ASP A 399 -24.76 -10.61 -4.68
C ASP A 399 -24.54 -9.64 -3.50
N ASP A 400 -23.46 -9.80 -2.72
CA ASP A 400 -23.19 -8.98 -1.54
C ASP A 400 -22.14 -7.87 -1.77
N TRP A 401 -21.78 -7.57 -3.02
CA TRP A 401 -20.79 -6.55 -3.31
C TRP A 401 -21.36 -5.14 -3.12
N GLN A 402 -20.69 -4.35 -2.28
CA GLN A 402 -21.04 -2.96 -2.03
C GLN A 402 -19.79 -2.10 -2.20
N PRO A 403 -19.52 -1.58 -3.42
CA PRO A 403 -18.36 -0.73 -3.67
C PRO A 403 -18.48 0.58 -2.88
N ASP A 404 -17.35 1.14 -2.44
CA ASP A 404 -17.35 2.50 -1.92
C ASP A 404 -17.63 3.48 -3.07
N THR A 405 -18.79 4.14 -3.00
CA THR A 405 -19.30 5.08 -4.00
C THR A 405 -19.26 6.52 -3.52
N THR A 406 -18.64 6.80 -2.38
CA THR A 406 -18.55 8.15 -1.85
C THR A 406 -17.96 9.12 -2.89
N ASP A 407 -18.65 10.25 -3.09
CA ASP A 407 -18.35 11.23 -4.15
C ASP A 407 -17.15 12.13 -3.80
N GLU A 408 -16.71 12.12 -2.54
CA GLU A 408 -15.48 12.77 -2.10
C GLU A 408 -14.30 11.90 -2.57
N GLY A 409 -13.71 12.27 -3.70
CA GLY A 409 -12.53 11.64 -4.31
C GLY A 409 -11.27 11.64 -3.43
N SER A 410 -11.34 12.19 -2.22
CA SER A 410 -10.30 12.09 -1.22
C SER A 410 -10.07 10.61 -0.93
N PHE A 411 -8.92 10.12 -1.39
CA PHE A 411 -8.36 8.78 -1.18
C PHE A 411 -8.68 7.71 -2.24
N MET A 412 -9.22 8.05 -3.42
CA MET A 412 -9.18 7.09 -4.53
C MET A 412 -7.72 6.88 -4.96
N SER A 413 -7.20 5.65 -4.86
CA SER A 413 -5.82 5.30 -5.23
C SER A 413 -5.56 5.56 -6.71
N VAL A 414 -4.38 6.10 -7.05
CA VAL A 414 -3.89 6.14 -8.43
C VAL A 414 -3.54 4.73 -8.91
N ASN A 415 -2.92 3.93 -8.03
CA ASN A 415 -2.39 2.60 -8.36
C ASN A 415 -3.48 1.61 -8.75
N VAL A 416 -4.68 1.64 -8.15
CA VAL A 416 -5.79 0.76 -8.55
C VAL A 416 -6.10 0.85 -10.06
N ASN A 417 -5.95 2.05 -10.64
CA ASN A 417 -6.21 2.29 -12.04
C ASN A 417 -5.03 1.88 -12.94
N LEU A 418 -3.81 2.21 -12.54
CA LEU A 418 -2.59 1.84 -13.26
C LEU A 418 -2.40 0.32 -13.26
N TRP A 419 -2.50 -0.31 -12.09
CA TRP A 419 -2.37 -1.76 -11.92
C TRP A 419 -3.54 -2.49 -12.57
N GLY A 420 -4.75 -1.92 -12.55
CA GLY A 420 -5.89 -2.46 -13.29
C GLY A 420 -5.62 -2.57 -14.79
N ILE A 421 -5.05 -1.52 -15.40
CA ILE A 421 -4.63 -1.55 -16.80
C ILE A 421 -3.46 -2.54 -17.00
N SER A 422 -2.45 -2.49 -16.14
CA SER A 422 -1.24 -3.32 -16.28
C SER A 422 -1.50 -4.81 -16.06
N ALA A 423 -2.45 -5.19 -15.21
CA ALA A 423 -2.81 -6.59 -14.90
C ALA A 423 -3.82 -7.19 -15.88
N LEU A 424 -4.89 -6.46 -16.24
CA LEU A 424 -5.85 -6.93 -17.26
C LEU A 424 -5.28 -6.83 -18.69
N GLY A 425 -4.43 -5.83 -18.91
CA GLY A 425 -3.96 -5.39 -20.21
C GLY A 425 -4.94 -4.46 -20.92
N VAL A 426 -4.38 -3.55 -21.71
CA VAL A 426 -5.12 -2.50 -22.44
C VAL A 426 -6.24 -3.07 -23.31
N GLU A 427 -5.97 -4.17 -24.03
CA GLU A 427 -6.97 -4.83 -24.88
C GLU A 427 -8.18 -5.33 -24.09
N THR A 428 -7.94 -5.95 -22.92
CA THR A 428 -9.01 -6.49 -22.09
C THR A 428 -9.87 -5.37 -21.51
N VAL A 429 -9.25 -4.30 -21.00
CA VAL A 429 -9.97 -3.12 -20.49
C VAL A 429 -10.85 -2.51 -21.57
N ASP A 430 -10.32 -2.28 -22.77
CA ASP A 430 -11.07 -1.71 -23.89
C ASP A 430 -12.19 -2.66 -24.39
N ARG A 431 -11.95 -3.96 -24.38
CA ARG A 431 -12.96 -4.94 -24.78
C ARG A 431 -14.08 -5.06 -23.77
N TRP A 432 -13.77 -5.03 -22.48
CA TRP A 432 -14.74 -5.23 -21.40
C TRP A 432 -15.59 -3.98 -21.18
N PHE A 433 -14.96 -2.82 -21.06
CA PHE A 433 -15.63 -1.59 -20.63
C PHE A 433 -15.91 -0.62 -21.78
N GLY A 434 -15.45 -0.94 -22.98
CA GLY A 434 -15.74 -0.24 -24.22
C GLY A 434 -14.48 0.37 -24.85
N PRO A 435 -14.49 0.65 -26.17
CA PRO A 435 -13.31 1.12 -26.89
C PRO A 435 -12.71 2.38 -26.28
N ASN A 436 -11.37 2.42 -26.20
CA ASN A 436 -10.57 3.50 -25.62
C ASN A 436 -10.81 3.76 -24.12
N THR A 437 -11.34 2.80 -23.37
CA THR A 437 -11.55 2.97 -21.93
C THR A 437 -10.22 3.06 -21.19
N ALA A 438 -9.22 2.27 -21.53
CA ALA A 438 -7.91 2.34 -20.90
C ALA A 438 -7.26 3.72 -21.08
N ARG A 439 -7.34 4.30 -22.29
CA ARG A 439 -6.89 5.67 -22.54
C ARG A 439 -7.68 6.73 -21.76
N LYS A 440 -9.00 6.53 -21.58
CA LYS A 440 -9.82 7.44 -20.76
C LYS A 440 -9.42 7.39 -19.29
N ILE A 441 -9.20 6.18 -18.75
CA ILE A 441 -8.69 5.99 -17.39
C ILE A 441 -7.36 6.75 -17.23
N TRP A 442 -6.41 6.56 -18.16
CA TRP A 442 -5.15 7.29 -18.16
C TRP A 442 -5.35 8.81 -18.09
N ARG A 443 -6.18 9.38 -18.96
CA ARG A 443 -6.44 10.83 -18.97
C ARG A 443 -7.03 11.33 -17.65
N ILE A 444 -7.88 10.55 -17.00
CA ILE A 444 -8.43 10.93 -15.70
C ILE A 444 -7.32 10.87 -14.63
N VAL A 445 -6.53 9.80 -14.58
CA VAL A 445 -5.37 9.66 -13.68
C VAL A 445 -4.36 10.78 -13.89
N ARG A 446 -3.97 11.05 -15.14
CA ARG A 446 -3.12 12.17 -15.53
C ARG A 446 -3.59 13.50 -14.97
N ASN A 447 -4.87 13.81 -15.15
CA ASN A 447 -5.39 15.14 -14.81
C ASN A 447 -5.66 15.32 -13.32
N GLN A 448 -6.01 14.23 -12.62
CA GLN A 448 -6.41 14.23 -11.21
C GLN A 448 -5.27 13.80 -10.28
N GLY A 449 -4.65 12.65 -10.54
CA GLY A 449 -3.52 12.10 -9.79
C GLY A 449 -2.14 12.60 -10.24
N GLY A 450 -2.03 13.31 -11.37
CA GLY A 450 -0.75 13.80 -11.89
C GLY A 450 -0.07 14.85 -11.01
N TYR A 451 1.25 14.86 -10.94
CA TYR A 451 2.04 15.95 -10.36
C TYR A 451 2.56 16.83 -11.50
N PHE A 452 2.17 18.10 -11.52
CA PHE A 452 2.56 19.05 -12.56
C PHE A 452 3.53 20.10 -12.02
N ASN A 453 4.62 20.34 -12.75
CA ASN A 453 5.51 21.46 -12.47
C ASN A 453 5.81 22.23 -13.77
N GLY A 454 5.68 23.56 -13.73
CA GLY A 454 5.81 24.39 -14.93
C GLY A 454 4.82 24.05 -16.06
N GLY A 455 3.68 23.43 -15.73
CA GLY A 455 2.69 22.95 -16.71
C GLY A 455 3.05 21.61 -17.38
N GLN A 456 4.19 21.02 -17.05
CA GLN A 456 4.60 19.68 -17.52
C GLN A 456 4.21 18.62 -16.51
N LEU A 457 3.78 17.46 -17.01
CA LEU A 457 3.46 16.29 -16.19
C LEU A 457 4.76 15.61 -15.78
N TRP A 458 5.16 15.79 -14.52
CA TRP A 458 6.40 15.20 -14.00
C TRP A 458 6.21 13.76 -13.53
N GLY A 459 5.02 13.44 -13.02
CA GLY A 459 4.68 12.10 -12.55
C GLY A 459 3.27 12.02 -11.98
N VAL A 460 3.05 11.11 -11.03
CA VAL A 460 1.77 10.98 -10.31
C VAL A 460 1.98 10.87 -8.80
N GLY A 461 0.95 11.20 -8.04
CA GLY A 461 0.88 11.04 -6.58
C GLY A 461 0.27 9.71 -6.16
N PHE A 462 -0.21 9.63 -4.92
CA PHE A 462 -0.83 8.43 -4.36
C PHE A 462 -2.33 8.39 -4.60
N THR A 463 -3.00 9.55 -4.53
CA THR A 463 -4.45 9.63 -4.68
C THR A 463 -4.85 10.49 -5.88
N MET A 464 -6.12 10.41 -6.24
CA MET A 464 -6.72 11.20 -7.31
C MET A 464 -6.97 12.65 -6.91
N ASP A 465 -6.75 13.05 -5.65
CA ASP A 465 -6.82 14.44 -5.19
C ASP A 465 -5.49 15.20 -5.33
N ASN A 466 -4.51 14.60 -6.01
CA ASN A 466 -3.17 15.15 -6.09
C ASN A 466 -3.09 16.52 -6.79
N ASN A 467 -3.91 16.74 -7.82
CA ASN A 467 -3.93 17.94 -8.67
C ASN A 467 -5.30 18.61 -8.76
N ILE A 468 -6.25 18.21 -7.91
CA ILE A 468 -7.60 18.75 -7.89
C ILE A 468 -8.01 19.13 -6.46
N GLY A 469 -9.18 19.74 -6.33
CA GLY A 469 -9.70 20.18 -5.05
C GLY A 469 -9.17 21.54 -4.60
N PRO A 470 -9.67 22.05 -3.46
CA PRO A 470 -9.29 23.37 -2.94
C PRO A 470 -7.85 23.40 -2.41
N ILE A 471 -7.31 22.24 -2.01
CA ILE A 471 -5.95 22.06 -1.51
C ILE A 471 -5.40 20.76 -2.13
N PRO A 472 -4.83 20.82 -3.34
CA PRO A 472 -4.26 19.63 -3.98
C PRO A 472 -3.10 19.06 -3.16
N GLU A 473 -2.95 17.73 -3.15
CA GLU A 473 -1.88 17.08 -2.39
C GLU A 473 -0.48 17.44 -2.91
N ASN A 474 -0.32 17.74 -4.21
CA ASN A 474 0.97 18.16 -4.79
C ASN A 474 2.16 17.28 -4.34
N ILE A 475 1.98 15.96 -4.45
CA ILE A 475 3.01 14.97 -4.15
C ILE A 475 3.32 14.13 -5.39
N MET A 476 4.60 13.80 -5.56
CA MET A 476 5.07 12.89 -6.59
C MET A 476 5.59 11.62 -5.89
N SER A 477 5.05 10.47 -6.28
CA SER A 477 5.49 9.14 -5.84
C SER A 477 6.42 8.55 -6.89
N THR A 478 7.60 8.04 -6.52
CA THR A 478 8.47 7.36 -7.49
C THR A 478 7.82 6.06 -7.97
N GLU A 479 7.28 5.26 -7.06
CA GLU A 479 6.61 3.99 -7.40
C GLU A 479 5.40 4.23 -8.30
N GLY A 480 4.52 5.16 -7.92
CA GLY A 480 3.35 5.50 -8.72
C GLY A 480 3.73 6.07 -10.09
N THR A 481 4.75 6.93 -10.16
CA THR A 481 5.25 7.48 -11.44
C THR A 481 5.86 6.41 -12.31
N ALA A 482 6.66 5.50 -11.74
CA ALA A 482 7.22 4.39 -12.48
C ALA A 482 6.13 3.41 -12.95
N SER A 483 5.11 3.15 -12.14
CA SER A 483 3.93 2.38 -12.55
C SER A 483 3.20 3.07 -13.72
N ALA A 484 3.05 4.41 -13.67
CA ALA A 484 2.44 5.19 -14.75
C ALA A 484 3.25 5.12 -16.06
N ILE A 485 4.57 5.22 -15.99
CA ILE A 485 5.47 4.99 -17.14
C ILE A 485 5.26 3.59 -17.72
N ASN A 486 5.16 2.56 -16.88
CA ASN A 486 4.91 1.18 -17.33
C ASN A 486 3.55 1.05 -18.05
N THR A 487 2.50 1.64 -17.47
CA THR A 487 1.17 1.67 -18.07
C THR A 487 1.14 2.44 -19.39
N LEU A 488 1.83 3.58 -19.48
CA LEU A 488 1.99 4.35 -20.73
C LEU A 488 2.66 3.51 -21.82
N ASN A 489 3.73 2.79 -21.50
CA ASN A 489 4.38 1.87 -22.42
C ASN A 489 3.39 0.79 -22.92
N SER A 490 2.58 0.21 -22.04
CA SER A 490 1.51 -0.72 -22.45
C SER A 490 0.42 -0.08 -23.32
N LEU A 491 0.03 1.17 -23.05
CA LEU A 491 -0.94 1.91 -23.87
C LEU A 491 -0.38 2.23 -25.26
N ILE A 492 0.87 2.67 -25.33
CA ILE A 492 1.57 2.97 -26.58
C ILE A 492 1.73 1.70 -27.41
N ASP A 493 2.22 0.60 -26.82
CA ASP A 493 2.36 -0.69 -27.49
C ASP A 493 1.03 -1.14 -28.10
N TYR A 494 -0.06 -1.08 -27.33
CA TYR A 494 -1.38 -1.46 -27.82
C TYR A 494 -1.95 -0.50 -28.88
N TYR A 495 -1.90 0.81 -28.69
CA TYR A 495 -2.53 1.73 -29.65
C TYR A 495 -1.67 1.99 -30.89
N SER A 496 -0.36 1.75 -30.81
CA SER A 496 0.54 1.78 -31.97
C SER A 496 0.04 0.81 -33.05
N GLY A 497 -0.01 1.29 -34.30
CA GLY A 497 -0.50 0.50 -35.43
C GLY A 497 -2.03 0.34 -35.55
N ARG A 498 -2.83 0.90 -34.63
CA ARG A 498 -4.32 0.84 -34.70
C ARG A 498 -4.97 2.11 -35.27
N GLY A 499 -4.19 3.04 -35.80
CA GLY A 499 -4.68 4.30 -36.38
C GLY A 499 -5.26 5.29 -35.36
N ILE A 500 -4.96 5.09 -34.07
CA ILE A 500 -5.30 5.98 -32.97
C ILE A 500 -4.13 6.94 -32.76
N ASP A 501 -4.42 8.23 -32.59
CA ASP A 501 -3.42 9.23 -32.25
C ASP A 501 -2.87 9.00 -30.83
N ILE A 502 -1.58 8.71 -30.74
CA ILE A 502 -0.87 8.41 -29.49
C ILE A 502 0.07 9.53 -29.04
N SER A 503 0.13 10.68 -29.73
CA SER A 503 1.11 11.73 -29.42
C SER A 503 1.02 12.24 -27.98
N GLU A 504 -0.19 12.35 -27.43
CA GLU A 504 -0.40 12.67 -26.01
C GLU A 504 0.26 11.66 -25.05
N LEU A 505 0.20 10.37 -25.38
CA LEU A 505 0.80 9.31 -24.55
C LEU A 505 2.32 9.35 -24.64
N GLU A 506 2.86 9.59 -25.84
CA GLU A 506 4.31 9.73 -26.07
C GLU A 506 4.86 10.98 -25.37
N GLU A 507 4.14 12.11 -25.43
CA GLU A 507 4.50 13.35 -24.72
C GLU A 507 4.47 13.17 -23.20
N ASP A 508 3.43 12.51 -22.66
CA ASP A 508 3.35 12.22 -21.23
C ASP A 508 4.47 11.26 -20.79
N LEU A 509 4.79 10.23 -21.59
CA LEU A 509 5.88 9.28 -21.32
C LEU A 509 7.23 9.99 -21.28
N GLU A 510 7.57 10.74 -22.33
CA GLU A 510 8.83 11.48 -22.43
C GLU A 510 8.97 12.46 -21.25
N SER A 511 7.88 13.17 -20.92
CA SER A 511 7.86 14.11 -19.79
C SER A 511 8.09 13.41 -18.46
N MET A 512 7.44 12.28 -18.18
CA MET A 512 7.64 11.56 -16.92
C MET A 512 9.04 10.93 -16.82
N GLU A 513 9.56 10.32 -17.89
CA GLU A 513 10.90 9.75 -17.91
C GLU A 513 11.99 10.82 -17.70
N ALA A 514 11.80 12.00 -18.27
CA ALA A 514 12.72 13.12 -18.08
C ALA A 514 12.64 13.76 -16.69
N ASN A 515 11.52 13.61 -15.98
CA ASN A 515 11.29 14.31 -14.72
C ASN A 515 11.29 13.42 -13.47
N ILE A 516 11.12 12.10 -13.59
CA ILE A 516 11.24 11.17 -12.47
C ILE A 516 12.61 11.27 -11.78
N LEU A 517 13.67 11.57 -12.53
CA LEU A 517 15.03 11.78 -12.02
C LEU A 517 15.14 12.89 -10.97
N HIS A 518 14.19 13.82 -10.91
CA HIS A 518 14.15 14.84 -9.85
C HIS A 518 13.91 14.23 -8.46
N LEU A 519 13.38 13.00 -8.36
CA LEU A 519 13.27 12.24 -7.12
C LEU A 519 14.54 11.44 -6.77
N ARG A 520 15.59 11.51 -7.60
CA ARG A 520 16.88 10.88 -7.27
C ARG A 520 17.61 11.71 -6.22
N ASN A 521 18.25 11.04 -5.26
CA ASN A 521 18.82 11.65 -4.07
C ASN A 521 19.83 12.78 -4.33
N ASP A 522 20.54 12.76 -5.46
CA ASP A 522 21.52 13.78 -5.87
C ASP A 522 20.88 15.02 -6.52
N LEU A 523 19.64 14.92 -7.01
CA LEU A 523 18.93 16.00 -7.70
C LEU A 523 17.81 16.60 -6.86
N TYR A 524 17.25 15.82 -5.93
CA TYR A 524 16.07 16.14 -5.14
C TYR A 524 16.08 17.54 -4.49
N LEU A 525 17.19 17.94 -3.84
CA LEU A 525 17.26 19.22 -3.16
C LEU A 525 17.25 20.42 -4.13
N ASP A 526 17.69 20.23 -5.36
CA ASP A 526 17.70 21.26 -6.41
C ASP A 526 16.37 21.28 -7.20
N SER A 527 15.55 20.24 -7.09
CA SER A 527 14.27 20.07 -7.80
C SER A 527 13.13 20.97 -7.29
N GLN A 528 13.29 21.58 -6.10
CA GLN A 528 12.33 22.53 -5.51
C GLN A 528 10.88 22.01 -5.43
N PHE A 529 10.69 20.78 -4.96
CA PHE A 529 9.34 20.24 -4.73
C PHE A 529 8.55 21.08 -3.71
N PHE A 530 7.23 21.11 -3.89
CA PHE A 530 6.32 21.69 -2.89
C PHE A 530 6.47 20.95 -1.55
N ASP A 531 6.66 21.70 -0.46
CA ASP A 531 6.91 21.18 0.89
C ASP A 531 7.99 20.07 0.94
N ALA A 532 9.04 20.22 0.12
CA ALA A 532 10.19 19.33 0.14
C ALA A 532 10.84 19.30 1.53
N THR A 533 11.32 18.11 1.93
CA THR A 533 12.17 17.97 3.13
C THR A 533 13.36 18.93 3.09
N PRO A 534 13.54 19.77 4.13
CA PRO A 534 14.65 20.72 4.19
C PRO A 534 16.01 20.05 4.13
N LYS A 535 17.01 20.76 3.59
CA LYS A 535 18.38 20.25 3.41
C LYS A 535 19.02 19.76 4.71
N GLU A 536 18.75 20.44 5.82
CA GLU A 536 19.23 20.10 7.15
C GLU A 536 18.66 18.78 7.70
N SER A 537 17.50 18.34 7.20
CA SER A 537 16.82 17.11 7.60
C SER A 537 16.84 16.02 6.53
N PHE A 538 17.43 16.31 5.37
CA PHE A 538 17.56 15.36 4.28
C PHE A 538 18.60 14.28 4.60
N VAL A 539 18.20 13.01 4.47
CA VAL A 539 19.07 11.84 4.62
C VAL A 539 19.84 11.63 3.32
N VAL A 540 21.14 11.96 3.36
CA VAL A 540 22.00 11.87 2.17
C VAL A 540 22.42 10.42 1.97
N VAL A 541 22.19 9.88 0.77
CA VAL A 541 22.76 8.60 0.34
C VAL A 541 24.25 8.81 0.04
N PRO A 542 25.17 8.11 0.73
CA PRO A 542 26.60 8.22 0.47
C PRO A 542 26.95 7.79 -0.96
N PRO A 543 27.81 8.53 -1.69
CA PRO A 543 28.14 8.20 -3.08
C PRO A 543 28.77 6.81 -3.26
N ASP A 544 29.41 6.26 -2.23
CA ASP A 544 30.04 4.94 -2.24
C ASP A 544 29.05 3.78 -2.18
N ILE A 545 27.78 4.03 -1.86
CA ILE A 545 26.72 3.01 -1.93
C ILE A 545 25.81 3.17 -3.15
N GLY A 546 26.12 4.10 -4.06
CA GLY A 546 25.38 4.30 -5.30
C GLY A 546 24.47 5.53 -5.29
N GLN A 547 23.44 5.50 -6.16
CA GLN A 547 22.36 6.48 -6.21
C GLN A 547 21.04 5.77 -6.02
N ALA A 548 20.04 6.52 -5.56
CA ALA A 548 18.74 5.98 -5.25
C ALA A 548 17.63 7.00 -5.46
N TYR A 549 16.47 6.49 -5.88
CA TYR A 549 15.23 7.26 -5.88
C TYR A 549 14.59 7.25 -4.49
N LEU A 550 14.11 8.42 -4.08
CA LEU A 550 13.29 8.60 -2.89
C LEU A 550 11.90 7.99 -3.12
N TYR A 551 11.22 7.59 -2.06
CA TYR A 551 9.85 7.07 -2.17
C TYR A 551 8.85 8.13 -2.65
N ALA A 552 8.96 9.35 -2.11
CA ALA A 552 8.11 10.47 -2.52
C ALA A 552 8.80 11.84 -2.42
N SER A 553 8.18 12.85 -3.03
CA SER A 553 8.67 14.24 -3.07
C SER A 553 8.51 15.02 -1.76
N ARG A 554 7.62 14.59 -0.88
CA ARG A 554 7.37 15.19 0.43
C ARG A 554 6.79 14.14 1.39
N ARG A 555 6.83 14.42 2.69
CA ARG A 555 6.15 13.55 3.66
C ARG A 555 4.64 13.70 3.51
N PHE A 556 3.92 12.59 3.44
CA PHE A 556 2.47 12.61 3.30
C PHE A 556 1.81 11.40 3.97
N PRO A 557 0.76 11.59 4.78
CA PRO A 557 0.05 10.49 5.41
C PRO A 557 -0.79 9.73 4.38
N LEU A 558 -0.54 8.42 4.25
CA LEU A 558 -1.33 7.58 3.37
C LEU A 558 -2.63 7.17 4.08
N PRO A 559 -3.80 7.44 3.48
CA PRO A 559 -5.10 7.33 4.14
C PRO A 559 -5.56 5.87 4.38
N TRP A 560 -4.95 4.91 3.68
CA TRP A 560 -5.20 3.47 3.84
C TRP A 560 -4.10 2.75 4.64
N ASP A 561 -3.00 3.43 4.96
CA ASP A 561 -1.82 2.81 5.58
C ASP A 561 -1.17 3.74 6.62
N TRP A 562 -1.88 3.97 7.73
CA TRP A 562 -1.48 4.95 8.75
C TRP A 562 -0.15 4.64 9.45
N ASN A 563 0.39 3.42 9.32
CA ASN A 563 1.72 3.03 9.84
C ASN A 563 2.84 3.22 8.80
N TRP A 564 2.50 3.67 7.59
CA TRP A 564 3.41 3.87 6.48
C TRP A 564 3.11 5.23 5.82
N ASN A 565 3.82 6.26 6.23
CA ASN A 565 3.76 7.53 5.52
C ASN A 565 4.58 7.45 4.25
N ALA A 566 4.16 8.20 3.22
CA ALA A 566 5.06 8.56 2.16
C ALA A 566 6.22 9.35 2.78
N ASN A 567 7.43 8.84 2.63
CA ASN A 567 8.64 9.39 3.22
C ASN A 567 9.60 9.88 2.13
N THR A 568 10.38 10.92 2.41
CA THR A 568 11.40 11.42 1.46
C THR A 568 12.73 10.70 1.67
N LEU A 569 12.65 9.37 1.81
CA LEU A 569 13.78 8.48 2.05
C LEU A 569 14.01 7.62 0.80
N ALA A 570 15.27 7.29 0.52
CA ALA A 570 15.62 6.37 -0.55
C ALA A 570 15.02 4.98 -0.25
N ALA A 571 14.30 4.41 -1.22
CA ALA A 571 13.47 3.23 -0.99
C ALA A 571 13.72 2.10 -1.99
N THR A 572 13.73 0.86 -1.51
CA THR A 572 13.96 -0.33 -2.33
C THR A 572 12.95 -0.45 -3.47
N VAL A 573 11.66 -0.26 -3.16
CA VAL A 573 10.57 -0.35 -4.15
C VAL A 573 10.66 0.71 -5.25
N ALA A 574 11.04 1.95 -4.89
CA ALA A 574 11.22 3.04 -5.84
C ALA A 574 12.29 2.71 -6.89
N ASN A 575 13.44 2.20 -6.42
CA ASN A 575 14.55 1.81 -7.29
C ASN A 575 14.22 0.57 -8.12
N ALA A 576 13.54 -0.42 -7.54
CA ALA A 576 13.13 -1.63 -8.25
C ALA A 576 12.18 -1.33 -9.41
N TRP A 577 11.19 -0.46 -9.21
CA TRP A 577 10.27 -0.04 -10.28
C TRP A 577 10.94 0.74 -11.41
N VAL A 578 11.84 1.67 -11.07
CA VAL A 578 12.64 2.38 -12.09
C VAL A 578 13.46 1.38 -12.90
N LEU A 579 14.12 0.41 -12.25
CA LEU A 579 14.86 -0.64 -12.95
C LEU A 579 13.96 -1.50 -13.85
N MET A 580 12.77 -1.90 -13.40
CA MET A 580 11.82 -2.65 -14.23
C MET A 580 11.46 -1.89 -15.51
N ASN A 581 11.26 -0.56 -15.44
CA ASN A 581 11.02 0.26 -16.63
C ASN A 581 12.24 0.37 -17.54
N LYS A 582 13.46 0.51 -16.99
CA LYS A 582 14.70 0.52 -17.79
C LYS A 582 14.91 -0.79 -18.59
N PHE A 583 14.21 -1.86 -18.22
CA PHE A 583 14.22 -3.16 -18.90
C PHE A 583 12.90 -3.49 -19.61
N ASP A 584 12.00 -2.52 -19.80
CA ASP A 584 10.68 -2.68 -20.43
C ASP A 584 9.85 -3.82 -19.82
N PHE A 585 9.91 -3.98 -18.49
CA PHE A 585 9.35 -5.11 -17.77
C PHE A 585 8.07 -4.73 -17.03
N ASN A 586 6.93 -5.26 -17.45
CA ASN A 586 5.67 -5.16 -16.70
C ASN A 586 5.54 -6.33 -15.70
N PRO A 587 5.69 -6.09 -14.38
CA PRO A 587 5.71 -7.16 -13.39
C PRO A 587 4.39 -7.93 -13.27
N PHE A 588 3.27 -7.33 -13.69
CA PHE A 588 1.96 -7.97 -13.62
C PHE A 588 1.74 -9.02 -14.69
N GLN A 589 2.50 -9.00 -15.79
CA GLN A 589 2.32 -9.91 -16.92
C GLN A 589 3.34 -11.05 -16.93
N TYR A 590 2.90 -12.24 -17.34
CA TYR A 590 3.81 -13.38 -17.52
C TYR A 590 4.95 -13.01 -18.48
N GLN A 591 6.20 -13.26 -18.07
CA GLN A 591 7.45 -12.90 -18.77
C GLN A 591 7.76 -11.39 -18.83
N GLY A 592 6.99 -10.54 -18.15
CA GLY A 592 7.24 -9.10 -18.14
C GLY A 592 6.72 -8.35 -19.37
N LYS A 593 5.91 -8.98 -20.22
CA LYS A 593 5.43 -8.38 -21.47
C LYS A 593 4.49 -7.18 -21.21
N LEU A 594 4.50 -6.20 -22.11
CA LEU A 594 3.57 -5.06 -22.04
C LEU A 594 2.13 -5.42 -22.41
N THR A 595 1.93 -6.50 -23.16
CA THR A 595 0.61 -6.97 -23.60
C THR A 595 -0.08 -7.84 -22.55
N GLY A 596 -1.39 -7.66 -22.39
CA GLY A 596 -2.20 -8.46 -21.47
C GLY A 596 -2.40 -9.90 -21.89
N GLU A 597 -3.03 -10.66 -20.99
CA GLU A 597 -3.67 -11.93 -21.34
C GLU A 597 -5.00 -11.70 -22.06
N ASN A 598 -5.35 -12.62 -22.96
CA ASN A 598 -6.56 -12.51 -23.76
C ASN A 598 -7.77 -13.12 -23.02
N TYR A 599 -8.38 -12.35 -22.12
CA TYR A 599 -9.55 -12.80 -21.37
C TYR A 599 -10.87 -12.62 -22.14
N SER A 600 -11.65 -13.69 -22.28
CA SER A 600 -13.03 -13.60 -22.75
C SER A 600 -13.85 -12.65 -21.89
N VAL A 601 -14.80 -11.93 -22.50
CA VAL A 601 -15.76 -11.10 -21.75
C VAL A 601 -16.60 -12.00 -20.84
N PRO A 602 -16.55 -11.83 -19.50
CA PRO A 602 -17.35 -12.62 -18.59
C PRO A 602 -18.86 -12.36 -18.79
N ALA A 603 -19.70 -13.27 -18.29
CA ALA A 603 -21.14 -13.04 -18.27
C ALA A 603 -21.47 -11.81 -17.41
N LYS A 604 -22.47 -11.04 -17.84
CA LYS A 604 -23.03 -9.98 -17.00
C LYS A 604 -23.84 -10.63 -15.89
N THR A 605 -23.43 -10.36 -14.65
CA THR A 605 -24.08 -10.87 -13.44
C THR A 605 -24.26 -9.71 -12.49
N ASP A 606 -25.46 -9.56 -11.93
CA ASP A 606 -25.65 -8.60 -10.85
C ASP A 606 -25.05 -9.19 -9.58
N ILE A 607 -23.94 -8.62 -9.16
CA ILE A 607 -23.23 -9.02 -7.94
C ILE A 607 -23.44 -8.02 -6.81
N ARG A 608 -24.22 -6.96 -7.06
CA ARG A 608 -24.46 -5.91 -6.09
C ARG A 608 -25.66 -6.25 -5.24
N ASN A 609 -25.58 -5.88 -3.97
CA ASN A 609 -26.70 -5.98 -3.08
C ASN A 609 -27.60 -4.75 -3.26
N VAL A 610 -28.58 -4.82 -4.16
CA VAL A 610 -29.45 -3.67 -4.45
C VAL A 610 -30.53 -3.48 -3.36
N ASP A 611 -30.76 -4.48 -2.49
CA ASP A 611 -31.93 -4.53 -1.62
C ASP A 611 -31.67 -4.69 -0.10
N ASN A 612 -30.44 -4.87 0.39
CA ASN A 612 -30.20 -4.97 1.83
C ASN A 612 -29.92 -3.60 2.47
N PHE A 613 -30.99 -2.85 2.67
CA PHE A 613 -31.06 -1.88 3.76
C PHE A 613 -30.66 -2.60 5.06
N ILE A 614 -29.65 -2.09 5.78
CA ILE A 614 -29.40 -2.54 7.16
C ILE A 614 -30.58 -2.02 8.00
N GLU A 615 -31.59 -2.87 8.23
CA GLU A 615 -32.56 -2.62 9.30
C GLU A 615 -31.79 -2.47 10.61
N GLY A 616 -31.71 -1.25 11.14
CA GLY A 616 -30.99 -1.00 12.39
C GLY A 616 -30.57 0.43 12.71
N GLY A 617 -30.74 1.39 11.78
CA GLY A 617 -30.39 2.79 12.04
C GLY A 617 -28.89 3.12 11.99
N ALA A 618 -28.07 2.19 11.49
CA ALA A 618 -26.68 2.47 11.17
C ALA A 618 -26.56 3.39 9.94
N LEU A 619 -25.43 4.09 9.81
CA LEU A 619 -25.13 4.84 8.59
C LEU A 619 -24.98 3.89 7.40
N PRO A 620 -25.70 4.12 6.28
CA PRO A 620 -25.69 3.21 5.13
C PRO A 620 -24.39 3.31 4.32
N LYS A 621 -23.63 4.38 4.50
CA LYS A 621 -22.33 4.64 3.85
C LYS A 621 -21.46 5.50 4.75
N ARG A 622 -20.18 5.65 4.38
CA ARG A 622 -19.29 6.64 4.99
C ARG A 622 -19.82 8.04 4.67
N VAL A 623 -19.79 8.94 5.65
CA VAL A 623 -20.24 10.33 5.48
C VAL A 623 -19.32 11.32 6.17
N THR A 624 -19.23 12.51 5.59
CA THR A 624 -18.49 13.65 6.13
C THR A 624 -19.46 14.57 6.84
N VAL A 625 -19.29 14.76 8.15
CA VAL A 625 -20.23 15.51 8.98
C VAL A 625 -19.56 16.74 9.59
N GLN A 626 -20.25 17.88 9.49
CA GLN A 626 -19.89 19.06 10.24
C GLN A 626 -20.46 18.97 11.65
N PHE A 627 -19.68 19.33 12.66
CA PHE A 627 -20.11 19.36 14.05
C PHE A 627 -19.67 20.63 14.76
N THR A 628 -20.44 21.06 15.75
CA THR A 628 -20.20 22.31 16.47
C THR A 628 -20.57 22.22 17.94
N ALA A 629 -19.92 23.06 18.75
CA ALA A 629 -20.12 23.19 20.18
C ALA A 629 -21.51 23.71 20.57
N GLY A 630 -22.32 24.18 19.61
CA GLY A 630 -23.67 24.67 19.88
C GLY A 630 -23.73 25.65 21.06
N ASP A 631 -24.60 25.35 22.02
CA ASP A 631 -24.86 26.16 23.22
C ASP A 631 -23.92 25.84 24.39
N LEU A 632 -22.89 25.01 24.19
CA LEU A 632 -21.89 24.78 25.22
C LEU A 632 -21.19 26.09 25.59
N GLY A 633 -20.85 26.25 26.88
CA GLY A 633 -20.14 27.42 27.40
C GLY A 633 -18.71 27.57 26.84
N ALA A 634 -17.83 28.23 27.60
CA ALA A 634 -16.42 28.28 27.22
C ALA A 634 -15.83 26.85 27.21
N ILE A 635 -15.25 26.47 26.07
CA ILE A 635 -14.57 25.17 25.86
C ILE A 635 -13.23 25.43 25.19
N SER A 636 -12.25 24.57 25.41
CA SER A 636 -10.96 24.64 24.72
C SER A 636 -10.85 23.64 23.56
N GLN A 637 -11.60 22.53 23.63
CA GLN A 637 -11.62 21.51 22.58
C GLN A 637 -13.02 20.89 22.43
N LEU A 638 -13.31 20.42 21.23
CA LEU A 638 -14.52 19.67 20.86
C LEU A 638 -14.10 18.42 20.10
N SER A 639 -14.73 17.29 20.37
CA SER A 639 -14.45 16.02 19.69
C SER A 639 -15.75 15.36 19.24
N LEU A 640 -15.73 14.76 18.04
CA LEU A 640 -16.75 13.87 17.54
C LEU A 640 -16.25 12.44 17.63
N SER A 641 -17.05 11.56 18.22
CA SER A 641 -16.77 10.13 18.34
C SER A 641 -17.92 9.30 17.80
N TYR A 642 -17.64 8.06 17.40
CA TYR A 642 -18.63 7.14 16.86
C TYR A 642 -18.48 5.74 17.44
N ASN A 643 -19.53 4.94 17.27
CA ASN A 643 -19.58 3.55 17.72
C ASN A 643 -20.21 2.69 16.62
N LEU A 644 -19.66 1.49 16.40
CA LEU A 644 -20.09 0.56 15.35
C LEU A 644 -20.98 -0.59 15.86
N ASP A 645 -20.94 -0.88 17.16
CA ASP A 645 -21.56 -2.06 17.76
C ASP A 645 -22.89 -1.77 18.48
N GLY A 646 -23.31 -0.51 18.52
CA GLY A 646 -24.53 -0.03 19.20
C GLY A 646 -24.44 -0.05 20.73
N SER A 647 -23.34 -0.52 21.32
CA SER A 647 -23.20 -0.77 22.77
C SER A 647 -23.08 0.50 23.60
N GLN A 648 -22.71 1.62 22.98
CA GLN A 648 -22.37 2.90 23.62
C GLN A 648 -21.21 2.80 24.64
N ALA A 649 -20.46 1.70 24.65
CA ALA A 649 -19.30 1.49 25.52
C ALA A 649 -17.97 1.74 24.77
N ASN A 650 -17.93 1.39 23.49
CA ASN A 650 -16.72 1.46 22.66
C ASN A 650 -16.79 2.66 21.69
N TRP A 651 -16.22 3.79 22.08
CA TRP A 651 -16.22 5.01 21.26
C TRP A 651 -14.88 5.20 20.55
N PHE A 652 -14.93 5.40 19.24
CA PHE A 652 -13.80 5.76 18.39
C PHE A 652 -13.85 7.25 18.12
N VAL A 653 -12.74 7.97 18.28
CA VAL A 653 -12.69 9.41 17.96
C VAL A 653 -12.56 9.56 16.45
N ALA A 654 -13.51 10.27 15.83
CA ALA A 654 -13.46 10.60 14.41
C ALA A 654 -12.73 11.92 14.14
N SER A 655 -12.80 12.90 15.05
CA SER A 655 -12.14 14.19 14.91
C SER A 655 -12.12 14.95 16.23
N THR A 656 -10.99 15.57 16.57
CA THR A 656 -10.85 16.51 17.68
C THR A 656 -10.36 17.85 17.16
N ILE A 657 -10.94 18.93 17.63
CA ILE A 657 -10.64 20.29 17.18
C ILE A 657 -10.40 21.23 18.36
N GLY A 658 -9.42 22.12 18.21
CA GLY A 658 -9.18 23.24 19.14
C GLY A 658 -10.09 24.45 18.89
N ARG A 659 -11.23 24.25 18.22
CA ARG A 659 -12.18 25.29 17.80
C ARG A 659 -13.61 24.85 18.16
N ARG A 660 -14.58 25.76 18.03
CA ARG A 660 -15.99 25.49 18.32
C ARG A 660 -16.74 24.77 17.20
N GLU A 661 -16.11 24.51 16.06
CA GLU A 661 -16.70 23.82 14.92
C GLU A 661 -15.62 23.10 14.09
N GLY A 662 -15.99 21.98 13.48
CA GLY A 662 -15.09 21.16 12.69
C GLY A 662 -15.83 20.13 11.86
N ILE A 663 -15.03 19.29 11.19
CA ILE A 663 -15.50 18.29 10.24
C ILE A 663 -14.89 16.94 10.64
N ALA A 664 -15.68 15.88 10.53
CA ALA A 664 -15.22 14.52 10.79
C ALA A 664 -15.77 13.54 9.76
N PHE A 665 -15.07 12.43 9.57
CA PHE A 665 -15.51 11.32 8.75
C PHE A 665 -16.09 10.22 9.64
N LEU A 666 -17.30 9.77 9.30
CA LEU A 666 -17.98 8.68 9.98
C LEU A 666 -18.07 7.49 9.04
N PRO A 667 -17.58 6.29 9.41
CA PRO A 667 -17.64 5.13 8.55
C PRO A 667 -19.07 4.58 8.42
N LYS A 668 -19.29 3.83 7.33
CA LYS A 668 -20.47 2.98 7.17
C LYS A 668 -20.63 2.05 8.38
N GLY A 669 -21.86 1.78 8.78
CA GLY A 669 -22.13 0.92 9.94
C GLY A 669 -22.06 1.65 11.29
N THR A 670 -21.69 2.94 11.30
CA THR A 670 -21.82 3.77 12.52
C THR A 670 -23.24 3.72 13.04
N GLN A 671 -23.42 3.25 14.27
CA GLN A 671 -24.71 3.10 14.92
C GLN A 671 -25.04 4.24 15.88
N ALA A 672 -24.02 4.84 16.49
CA ALA A 672 -24.16 5.96 17.40
C ALA A 672 -23.01 6.96 17.20
N ILE A 673 -23.32 8.23 17.43
CA ILE A 673 -22.37 9.35 17.38
C ILE A 673 -22.43 10.10 18.71
N ALA A 674 -21.31 10.59 19.21
CA ALA A 674 -21.23 11.41 20.42
C ALA A 674 -20.41 12.68 20.16
N ILE A 675 -20.81 13.78 20.79
CA ILE A 675 -19.97 14.98 20.91
C ILE A 675 -19.45 15.07 22.34
N THR A 676 -18.14 15.18 22.47
CA THR A 676 -17.44 15.44 23.73
C THR A 676 -16.76 16.81 23.67
N PHE A 677 -16.58 17.44 24.83
CA PHE A 677 -15.89 18.72 24.94
C PHE A 677 -14.97 18.75 26.15
N PHE A 678 -13.97 19.63 26.09
CA PHE A 678 -13.04 19.87 27.18
C PHE A 678 -13.24 21.24 27.82
N ASN A 679 -13.47 21.24 29.13
CA ASN A 679 -13.47 22.44 29.97
C ASN A 679 -12.93 22.11 31.37
N GLY A 680 -11.62 21.97 31.49
CA GLY A 680 -10.96 21.49 32.72
C GLY A 680 -11.07 19.98 32.93
N GLY A 681 -11.60 19.26 31.96
CA GLY A 681 -11.82 17.80 31.91
C GLY A 681 -12.71 17.45 30.71
N TRP A 682 -12.62 16.21 30.23
CA TRP A 682 -13.49 15.70 29.15
C TRP A 682 -14.85 15.32 29.70
N ALA A 683 -15.90 15.85 29.06
CA ALA A 683 -17.27 15.45 29.30
C ALA A 683 -17.98 15.20 27.97
N MET A 684 -18.83 14.18 27.94
CA MET A 684 -19.74 13.98 26.81
C MET A 684 -20.89 14.98 26.94
N ALA A 685 -21.17 15.71 25.86
CA ALA A 685 -22.28 16.65 25.81
C ALA A 685 -23.59 15.96 25.42
N CYS A 686 -23.56 15.24 24.29
CA CYS A 686 -24.75 14.65 23.68
C CYS A 686 -24.40 13.49 22.74
N GLN A 687 -25.44 12.78 22.28
CA GLN A 687 -25.37 11.66 21.36
C GLN A 687 -26.40 11.76 20.22
N VAL A 688 -26.14 11.07 19.11
CA VAL A 688 -27.10 10.83 18.01
C VAL A 688 -27.29 9.33 17.86
N ILE A 689 -28.49 8.86 18.22
CA ILE A 689 -28.88 7.44 18.16
C ILE A 689 -30.32 7.32 17.64
N PRO A 690 -30.57 6.56 16.56
CA PRO A 690 -29.59 5.96 15.66
C PRO A 690 -28.78 7.01 14.89
N ALA A 691 -27.53 6.70 14.54
CA ALA A 691 -26.66 7.60 13.79
C ALA A 691 -27.26 8.04 12.43
N SER A 692 -28.08 7.20 11.80
CA SER A 692 -28.81 7.54 10.57
C SER A 692 -29.70 8.78 10.67
N LYS A 693 -30.01 9.27 11.88
CA LYS A 693 -30.73 10.55 12.08
C LYS A 693 -30.03 11.75 11.45
N ILE A 694 -28.72 11.70 11.25
CA ILE A 694 -27.99 12.78 10.58
C ILE A 694 -28.27 12.83 9.08
N CYS A 695 -28.77 11.75 8.48
CA CYS A 695 -29.05 11.70 7.05
C CYS A 695 -30.27 12.57 6.70
N LYS A 696 -30.18 13.35 5.62
CA LYS A 696 -31.30 14.14 5.07
C LYS A 696 -32.22 13.29 4.19
N ASP A 697 -31.71 12.18 3.68
CA ASP A 697 -32.40 11.23 2.81
C ASP A 697 -32.03 9.78 3.18
N GLN A 698 -32.72 8.82 2.57
CA GLN A 698 -32.54 7.39 2.87
C GLN A 698 -31.17 6.82 2.45
N GLU A 699 -30.53 7.42 1.45
CA GLU A 699 -29.19 7.02 0.96
C GLU A 699 -28.07 7.80 1.65
N CYS A 700 -28.42 8.66 2.61
CA CYS A 700 -27.53 9.62 3.26
C CYS A 700 -26.74 10.47 2.24
N GLY A 701 -27.36 10.83 1.11
CA GLY A 701 -26.82 11.70 0.07
C GLY A 701 -26.41 13.08 0.59
N GLY A 702 -27.18 13.61 1.54
CA GLY A 702 -26.78 14.75 2.37
C GLY A 702 -26.84 14.42 3.86
N VAL A 703 -25.98 15.06 4.65
CA VAL A 703 -26.00 14.98 6.11
C VAL A 703 -26.27 16.34 6.76
N LYS A 704 -26.87 16.28 7.95
CA LYS A 704 -27.12 17.42 8.84
C LYS A 704 -25.88 17.73 9.66
N THR A 705 -25.70 19.00 9.98
CA THR A 705 -24.71 19.46 10.97
C THR A 705 -25.15 19.02 12.37
N ILE A 706 -24.22 18.45 13.14
CA ILE A 706 -24.47 18.02 14.52
C ILE A 706 -24.08 19.15 15.48
N LYS A 707 -25.04 19.66 16.24
CA LYS A 707 -24.83 20.72 17.23
C LYS A 707 -24.87 20.14 18.63
N ALA A 708 -23.84 20.42 19.42
CA ALA A 708 -23.76 19.95 20.78
C ALA A 708 -24.82 20.61 21.66
N ARG A 709 -25.48 19.80 22.48
CA ARG A 709 -26.43 20.24 23.50
C ARG A 709 -26.06 19.60 24.82
N TRP A 710 -25.82 20.40 25.85
CA TRP A 710 -25.37 19.85 27.13
C TRP A 710 -26.43 18.96 27.78
N SER A 711 -26.02 17.74 28.18
CA SER A 711 -26.75 16.88 29.10
C SER A 711 -25.90 16.53 30.31
N SER A 712 -26.50 16.52 31.51
CA SER A 712 -25.80 16.23 32.75
C SER A 712 -25.23 14.81 32.86
N ASP A 713 -25.73 13.88 32.04
CA ASP A 713 -25.29 12.48 31.97
C ASP A 713 -24.54 12.15 30.67
N GLY A 714 -24.35 13.14 29.78
CA GLY A 714 -23.75 12.97 28.46
C GLY A 714 -24.53 12.09 27.48
N LYS A 715 -25.75 11.68 27.81
CA LYS A 715 -26.60 10.79 26.98
C LYS A 715 -27.79 11.51 26.32
N GLY A 716 -27.92 12.82 26.51
CA GLY A 716 -28.95 13.62 25.85
C GLY A 716 -28.76 13.67 24.33
N GLU A 717 -29.84 13.91 23.59
CA GLU A 717 -29.75 14.02 22.13
C GLU A 717 -29.04 15.31 21.68
N CYS A 718 -28.20 15.20 20.65
CA CYS A 718 -27.65 16.36 19.96
C CYS A 718 -28.71 17.02 19.08
N ASP A 719 -28.58 18.34 18.86
CA ASP A 719 -29.44 19.04 17.91
C ASP A 719 -28.89 18.84 16.49
N LEU A 720 -29.77 18.69 15.50
CA LEU A 720 -29.41 18.50 14.11
C LEU A 720 -29.95 19.67 13.27
N SER A 721 -29.09 20.32 12.48
CA SER A 721 -29.50 21.39 11.58
C SER A 721 -29.05 21.13 10.15
N ASP A 722 -29.80 21.65 9.18
CA ASP A 722 -29.44 21.52 7.76
C ASP A 722 -28.18 22.29 7.38
#